data_AF-A0A958FNU1-F1
#
_entry.id   AF-A0A958FNU1-F1
#
_cell.length_a   1.000
_cell.length_b   1.000
_cell.length_c   1.000
_cell.angle_alpha   90.00
_cell.angle_beta   90.00
_cell.angle_gamma   90.00
#
_symmetry.space_group_name_H-M   'P 1'
#
loop_
_entity.id
_entity.type
_entity.pdbx_description
1 polymer ?
#
loop_
_entity_poly.entity_id
_entity_poly.type
_entity_poly.pdbx_seq_one_letter_code
_entity_poly.pdbx_strand_id
1 'polypeptide(L)'
;RLAIINEAGAAMLGAESPADLTDKHMLDFIAPEDRERFQDIIFNMLKSGDDAPKTQLKMQTVDERNIDVVYQATPVVYNGSQAIQCTVEVEAAFEIDTPESAVSSTEKWDTYLQFSPDAVMINALDGQVLKMNSRAESLLGESADALSGSSFMNQISDEERDAASQNIYLMMHGRMESITATLVNSEGIEQSVQLLAKRIQFGEDGAMLLHLRPAVAATETAGDSKKESETLKTQISELEQKLAETSAKISEYESQIASQAELANEETQSQIKILEQNLEETHQNYQDVQAKLTAALADVQTKESQLMETQNHASEMETRVQELLQNSEEMELRLQSLNNEYKETQAKLEEARATLSANQQTDRQIKTNAAMMQAKLQNTQMKLNALLSEYSELSEKHSVIKNEYTEYNEKAETAQRLHEKLLQRIEAAREERDKLEQMLAETRVAYETATGKLSSLEASVSGKTEEASRISEELYSTRQSLETTKSELASLSERKTETQTIVDALAEKLRETESALSNLELHLQDKKEERDTLEQQVATLSGQTKHLNDQLEELTAQTEEKSARLQTLQNRVEETEANLQDLVAREVEAANKLTATRRDVESTENQIQKAIADLAGLNEKVAAATADRDSLVDELNTARADLDATRAEQEQIEYAFNAKHGSMQELESRLTEMNELLGKEKARVQKLRDLFPIGPGKQIREDNDYWQKVWAFADDPNNESLF
;
A
#
# COMPACT_ATOMS: atom_id res chain seq x y z
N ARG A 1 -19.58 -23.43 -18.84
CA ARG A 1 -20.01 -24.56 -19.70
C ARG A 1 -18.93 -24.79 -20.75
N LEU A 2 -18.72 -26.03 -21.19
CA LEU A 2 -17.72 -26.36 -22.22
C LEU A 2 -18.17 -25.80 -23.57
N ALA A 3 -17.38 -24.88 -24.12
CA ALA A 3 -17.66 -24.26 -25.43
C ALA A 3 -17.06 -25.09 -26.58
N ILE A 4 -15.84 -25.57 -26.42
CA ILE A 4 -15.10 -26.41 -27.37
C ILE A 4 -14.26 -27.41 -26.56
N ILE A 5 -14.13 -28.63 -27.08
CA ILE A 5 -13.15 -29.63 -26.66
C ILE A 5 -12.61 -30.34 -27.91
N ASN A 6 -11.36 -30.78 -27.88
CA ASN A 6 -10.77 -31.57 -28.97
C ASN A 6 -11.07 -33.07 -28.79
N GLU A 7 -10.79 -33.87 -29.82
CA GLU A 7 -10.98 -35.33 -29.80
C GLU A 7 -10.24 -36.00 -28.64
N ALA A 8 -9.02 -35.55 -28.34
CA ALA A 8 -8.22 -36.10 -27.23
C ALA A 8 -8.90 -35.88 -25.87
N GLY A 9 -9.43 -34.68 -25.61
CA GLY A 9 -10.16 -34.38 -24.37
C GLY A 9 -11.50 -35.10 -24.28
N ALA A 10 -12.20 -35.29 -25.40
CA ALA A 10 -13.43 -36.08 -25.44
C ALA A 10 -13.20 -37.56 -25.13
N ALA A 11 -12.17 -38.14 -25.75
CA ALA A 11 -11.76 -39.52 -25.49
C ALA A 11 -11.28 -39.71 -24.05
N MET A 12 -10.52 -38.76 -23.49
CA MET A 12 -10.08 -38.76 -22.09
C MET A 12 -11.27 -38.79 -21.12
N LEU A 13 -12.31 -38.01 -21.38
CA LEU A 13 -13.53 -37.97 -20.55
C LEU A 13 -14.49 -39.14 -20.83
N GLY A 14 -14.16 -40.05 -21.74
CA GLY A 14 -14.99 -41.21 -22.07
C GLY A 14 -16.25 -40.87 -22.89
N ALA A 15 -16.24 -39.76 -23.65
CA ALA A 15 -17.30 -39.44 -24.59
C ALA A 15 -17.02 -40.03 -25.98
N GLU A 16 -18.08 -40.40 -26.71
CA GLU A 16 -17.96 -40.92 -28.08
C GLU A 16 -17.58 -39.81 -29.08
N SER A 17 -17.97 -38.56 -28.82
CA SER A 17 -17.60 -37.40 -29.62
C SER A 17 -17.46 -36.12 -28.79
N PRO A 18 -16.68 -35.12 -29.25
CA PRO A 18 -16.62 -33.80 -28.64
C PRO A 18 -17.99 -33.09 -28.52
N ALA A 19 -18.91 -33.40 -29.44
CA ALA A 19 -20.25 -32.82 -29.45
C ALA A 19 -21.07 -33.23 -28.21
N ASP A 20 -20.84 -34.42 -27.66
CA ASP A 20 -21.56 -34.95 -26.49
C ASP A 20 -21.20 -34.24 -25.18
N LEU A 21 -20.12 -33.46 -25.21
CA LEU A 21 -19.59 -32.71 -24.07
C LEU A 21 -19.81 -31.20 -24.17
N THR A 22 -20.22 -30.72 -25.35
CA THR A 22 -20.53 -29.31 -25.57
C THR A 22 -21.72 -28.90 -24.70
N ASP A 23 -21.69 -27.70 -24.12
CA ASP A 23 -22.68 -27.14 -23.18
C ASP A 23 -22.81 -27.81 -21.80
N LYS A 24 -22.06 -28.88 -21.51
CA LYS A 24 -21.97 -29.46 -20.15
C LYS A 24 -21.17 -28.55 -19.20
N HIS A 25 -21.41 -28.67 -17.90
CA HIS A 25 -20.70 -27.87 -16.91
C HIS A 25 -19.33 -28.50 -16.60
N MET A 26 -18.25 -27.72 -16.54
CA MET A 26 -16.91 -28.29 -16.32
C MET A 26 -16.80 -29.00 -14.95
N LEU A 27 -17.49 -28.48 -13.93
CA LEU A 27 -17.57 -29.11 -12.60
C LEU A 27 -18.18 -30.52 -12.61
N ASP A 28 -18.96 -30.87 -13.63
CA ASP A 28 -19.56 -32.22 -13.73
C ASP A 28 -18.48 -33.29 -13.91
N PHE A 29 -17.32 -32.90 -14.45
CA PHE A 29 -16.17 -33.76 -14.69
C PHE A 29 -15.06 -33.61 -13.66
N ILE A 30 -15.29 -32.89 -12.57
CA ILE A 30 -14.36 -32.80 -11.43
C ILE A 30 -14.90 -33.70 -10.32
N ALA A 31 -14.02 -34.54 -9.76
CA ALA A 31 -14.37 -35.42 -8.66
C ALA A 31 -14.97 -34.61 -7.49
N PRO A 32 -16.00 -35.11 -6.78
CA PRO A 32 -16.68 -34.34 -5.74
C PRO A 32 -15.75 -33.74 -4.68
N GLU A 33 -14.68 -34.45 -4.33
CA GLU A 33 -13.63 -34.03 -3.39
C GLU A 33 -12.79 -32.82 -3.86
N ASP A 34 -12.66 -32.60 -5.17
CA ASP A 34 -11.85 -31.53 -5.74
C ASP A 34 -12.66 -30.33 -6.25
N ARG A 35 -13.99 -30.37 -6.17
CA ARG A 35 -14.87 -29.32 -6.74
C ARG A 35 -14.70 -27.96 -6.08
N GLU A 36 -14.61 -27.91 -4.75
CA GLU A 36 -14.42 -26.66 -4.00
C GLU A 36 -13.09 -25.99 -4.38
N ARG A 37 -12.01 -26.79 -4.33
CA ARG A 37 -10.67 -26.36 -4.75
C ARG A 37 -10.65 -25.87 -6.21
N PHE A 38 -11.34 -26.57 -7.10
CA PHE A 38 -11.45 -26.16 -8.51
C PHE A 38 -12.19 -24.82 -8.65
N GLN A 39 -13.28 -24.60 -7.91
CA GLN A 39 -14.01 -23.33 -7.92
C GLN A 39 -13.13 -22.17 -7.45
N ASP A 40 -12.34 -22.36 -6.40
CA ASP A 40 -11.41 -21.34 -5.90
C ASP A 40 -10.33 -20.99 -6.93
N ILE A 41 -9.79 -21.99 -7.63
CA ILE A 41 -8.81 -21.78 -8.70
C ILE A 41 -9.41 -20.91 -9.81
N ILE A 42 -10.63 -21.24 -10.25
CA ILE A 42 -11.30 -20.48 -11.32
C ILE A 42 -11.69 -19.08 -10.86
N PHE A 43 -12.19 -18.92 -9.63
CA PHE A 43 -12.58 -17.63 -9.08
C PHE A 43 -11.38 -16.68 -8.96
N ASN A 44 -10.26 -17.15 -8.42
CA ASN A 44 -9.05 -16.35 -8.25
C ASN A 44 -8.45 -15.95 -9.60
N MET A 45 -8.38 -16.88 -10.56
CA MET A 45 -7.91 -16.62 -11.92
C MET A 45 -8.77 -15.56 -12.64
N LEU A 46 -10.10 -15.64 -12.56
CA LEU A 46 -10.99 -14.64 -13.18
C LEU A 46 -10.90 -13.27 -12.49
N LYS A 47 -10.59 -13.24 -11.19
CA LYS A 47 -10.44 -12.00 -10.41
C LYS A 47 -9.11 -11.31 -10.68
N SER A 48 -8.00 -12.05 -10.79
CA SER A 48 -6.68 -11.48 -11.05
C SER A 48 -6.44 -11.19 -12.54
N GLY A 49 -7.02 -12.00 -13.43
CA GLY A 49 -6.74 -11.97 -14.87
C GLY A 49 -5.45 -12.72 -15.26
N ASP A 50 -4.78 -13.35 -14.31
CA ASP A 50 -3.56 -14.14 -14.51
C ASP A 50 -3.87 -15.63 -14.76
N ASP A 51 -2.89 -16.39 -15.25
CA ASP A 51 -2.97 -17.84 -15.40
C ASP A 51 -3.15 -18.56 -14.06
N ALA A 52 -3.98 -19.62 -14.06
CA ALA A 52 -4.07 -20.52 -12.92
C ALA A 52 -2.80 -21.39 -12.82
N PRO A 53 -2.25 -21.60 -11.62
CA PRO A 53 -1.10 -22.48 -11.42
C PRO A 53 -1.46 -23.93 -11.82
N LYS A 54 -0.49 -24.66 -12.37
CA LYS A 54 -0.63 -26.10 -12.65
C LYS A 54 -1.01 -26.83 -11.36
N THR A 55 -2.15 -27.50 -11.38
CA THR A 55 -2.74 -28.11 -10.19
C THR A 55 -3.11 -29.55 -10.47
N GLN A 56 -2.67 -30.46 -9.60
CA GLN A 56 -3.14 -31.85 -9.59
C GLN A 56 -4.56 -31.90 -9.01
N LEU A 57 -5.46 -32.55 -9.75
CA LEU A 57 -6.84 -32.82 -9.36
C LEU A 57 -7.33 -34.13 -9.99
N LYS A 58 -8.41 -34.68 -9.45
CA LYS A 58 -9.12 -35.80 -10.05
C LYS A 58 -10.26 -35.33 -10.91
N MET A 59 -10.28 -35.81 -12.15
CA MET A 59 -11.44 -35.68 -13.02
C MET A 59 -12.27 -36.95 -12.98
N GLN A 60 -13.58 -36.79 -13.09
CA GLN A 60 -14.53 -37.88 -13.23
C GLN A 60 -14.99 -37.95 -14.69
N THR A 61 -14.79 -39.09 -15.33
CA THR A 61 -15.22 -39.35 -16.70
C THR A 61 -16.74 -39.54 -16.79
N VAL A 62 -17.30 -39.56 -18.00
CA VAL A 62 -18.74 -39.80 -18.25
C VAL A 62 -19.20 -41.16 -17.73
N ASP A 63 -18.30 -42.15 -17.71
CA ASP A 63 -18.50 -43.48 -17.14
C ASP A 63 -18.10 -43.58 -15.65
N GLU A 64 -18.05 -42.44 -14.96
CA GLU A 64 -17.84 -42.31 -13.50
C GLU A 64 -16.48 -42.79 -12.98
N ARG A 65 -15.48 -43.02 -13.85
CA ARG A 65 -14.11 -43.34 -13.43
C ARG A 65 -13.36 -42.08 -13.02
N ASN A 66 -12.59 -42.16 -11.94
CA ASN A 66 -11.69 -41.09 -11.54
C ASN A 66 -10.36 -41.25 -12.28
N ILE A 67 -9.86 -40.16 -12.87
CA ILE A 67 -8.56 -40.06 -13.51
C ILE A 67 -7.75 -38.93 -12.84
N ASP A 68 -6.51 -39.23 -12.48
CA ASP A 68 -5.59 -38.22 -11.96
C ASP A 68 -5.04 -37.38 -13.13
N VAL A 69 -5.14 -36.06 -12.99
CA VAL A 69 -4.71 -35.13 -14.04
C VAL A 69 -4.00 -33.92 -13.47
N VAL A 70 -3.11 -33.37 -14.29
CA VAL A 70 -2.58 -32.03 -14.09
C VAL A 70 -3.41 -31.05 -14.91
N TYR A 71 -4.08 -30.15 -14.22
CA TYR A 71 -4.96 -29.14 -14.80
C TYR A 71 -4.27 -27.76 -14.83
N GLN A 72 -4.36 -27.08 -15.96
CA GLN A 72 -3.94 -25.68 -16.13
C GLN A 72 -5.03 -24.89 -16.84
N ALA A 73 -5.31 -23.68 -16.38
CA ALA A 73 -6.31 -22.80 -16.96
C ALA A 73 -5.77 -21.39 -17.21
N THR A 74 -6.19 -20.79 -18.33
CA THR A 74 -5.82 -19.44 -18.75
C THR A 74 -7.08 -18.69 -19.15
N PRO A 75 -7.30 -17.45 -18.65
CA PRO A 75 -8.42 -16.62 -19.10
C PRO A 75 -8.18 -16.15 -20.54
N VAL A 76 -9.19 -16.29 -21.40
CA VAL A 76 -9.13 -15.90 -22.83
C VAL A 76 -10.41 -15.18 -23.24
N VAL A 77 -10.38 -14.46 -24.36
CA VAL A 77 -11.60 -13.91 -24.99
C VAL A 77 -11.98 -14.80 -26.16
N TYR A 78 -13.17 -15.39 -26.12
CA TYR A 78 -13.69 -16.26 -27.17
C TYR A 78 -15.06 -15.73 -27.65
N ASN A 79 -15.20 -15.49 -28.95
CA ASN A 79 -16.39 -14.86 -29.56
C ASN A 79 -16.84 -13.57 -28.86
N GLY A 80 -15.88 -12.74 -28.42
CA GLY A 80 -16.16 -11.47 -27.75
C GLY A 80 -16.63 -11.59 -26.30
N SER A 81 -16.70 -12.81 -25.75
CA SER A 81 -17.04 -13.08 -24.34
C SER A 81 -15.81 -13.58 -23.59
N GLN A 82 -15.72 -13.28 -22.29
CA GLN A 82 -14.72 -13.91 -21.42
C GLN A 82 -14.96 -15.43 -21.37
N ALA A 83 -13.89 -16.18 -21.57
CA ALA A 83 -13.85 -17.63 -21.56
C ALA A 83 -12.56 -18.11 -20.86
N ILE A 84 -12.46 -19.42 -20.66
CA ILE A 84 -11.30 -20.05 -20.02
C ILE A 84 -10.80 -21.12 -20.98
N GLN A 85 -9.52 -21.08 -21.30
CA GLN A 85 -8.83 -22.16 -21.99
C GLN A 85 -8.25 -23.11 -20.94
N CYS A 86 -8.55 -24.40 -21.06
CA CYS A 86 -8.09 -25.43 -20.14
C CYS A 86 -7.15 -26.39 -20.87
N THR A 87 -6.03 -26.74 -20.25
CA THR A 87 -5.15 -27.84 -20.66
C THR A 87 -5.17 -28.90 -19.58
N VAL A 88 -5.39 -30.15 -19.97
CA VAL A 88 -5.45 -31.30 -19.07
C VAL A 88 -4.46 -32.34 -19.54
N GLU A 89 -3.57 -32.74 -18.65
CA GLU A 89 -2.59 -33.80 -18.88
C GLU A 89 -2.91 -34.97 -17.95
N VAL A 90 -3.14 -36.16 -18.52
CA VAL A 90 -3.38 -37.37 -17.72
C VAL A 90 -2.08 -37.81 -17.08
N GLU A 91 -2.07 -37.87 -15.75
CA GLU A 91 -0.93 -38.38 -15.00
C GLU A 91 -0.99 -39.91 -15.07
N ALA A 92 -0.18 -40.51 -15.94
CA ALA A 92 -0.08 -41.97 -16.01
C ALA A 92 0.44 -42.48 -14.66
N ALA A 93 -0.41 -43.23 -13.94
CA ALA A 93 -0.03 -43.88 -12.69
C ALA A 93 1.18 -44.81 -12.93
N PHE A 94 2.37 -44.28 -12.66
CA PHE A 94 3.58 -45.05 -12.53
C PHE A 94 3.59 -45.56 -11.09
N GLU A 95 3.03 -46.75 -10.87
CA GLU A 95 3.30 -47.50 -9.64
C GLU A 95 4.79 -47.82 -9.61
N ILE A 96 5.50 -47.18 -8.68
CA ILE A 96 6.93 -47.36 -8.47
C ILE A 96 7.17 -48.59 -7.57
N ASP A 97 8.07 -49.43 -8.08
CA ASP A 97 8.93 -50.43 -7.43
C ASP A 97 8.32 -51.68 -6.79
N THR A 98 8.18 -52.71 -7.63
CA THR A 98 8.53 -54.08 -7.21
C THR A 98 9.60 -54.69 -8.11
N PRO A 99 10.49 -55.57 -7.59
CA PRO A 99 11.69 -56.05 -8.30
C PRO A 99 11.42 -56.95 -9.52
N GLU A 100 10.17 -57.32 -9.79
CA GLU A 100 9.79 -58.21 -10.90
C GLU A 100 9.76 -57.50 -12.28
N SER A 101 9.72 -56.16 -12.33
CA SER A 101 9.65 -55.42 -13.60
C SER A 101 11.01 -55.26 -14.31
N ALA A 102 12.12 -55.45 -13.60
CA ALA A 102 13.47 -55.39 -14.18
C ALA A 102 13.65 -56.51 -15.21
N VAL A 103 13.14 -57.72 -14.92
CA VAL A 103 13.23 -58.90 -15.80
C VAL A 103 12.42 -58.68 -17.08
N SER A 104 11.19 -58.14 -16.98
CA SER A 104 10.33 -57.91 -18.16
C SER A 104 10.84 -56.78 -19.08
N SER A 105 11.58 -55.82 -18.54
CA SER A 105 12.17 -54.73 -19.32
C SER A 105 13.41 -55.21 -20.08
N THR A 106 14.28 -56.01 -19.46
CA THR A 106 15.40 -56.67 -20.17
C THR A 106 14.94 -57.64 -21.25
N GLU A 107 13.90 -58.45 -21.01
CA GLU A 107 13.40 -59.41 -22.01
C GLU A 107 12.78 -58.71 -23.23
N LYS A 108 12.07 -57.60 -23.04
CA LYS A 108 11.50 -56.81 -24.15
C LYS A 108 12.60 -56.15 -24.98
N TRP A 109 13.57 -55.49 -24.34
CA TRP A 109 14.69 -54.84 -25.04
C TRP A 109 15.56 -55.83 -25.82
N ASP A 110 15.84 -56.99 -25.23
CA ASP A 110 16.61 -58.06 -25.87
C ASP A 110 15.87 -58.64 -27.08
N THR A 111 14.56 -58.79 -26.96
CA THR A 111 13.71 -59.21 -28.09
C THR A 111 13.74 -58.16 -29.21
N TYR A 112 13.58 -56.87 -28.90
CA TYR A 112 13.64 -55.80 -29.91
C TYR A 112 15.00 -55.72 -30.63
N LEU A 113 16.10 -55.83 -29.88
CA LEU A 113 17.45 -55.83 -30.45
C LEU A 113 17.63 -57.02 -31.40
N GLN A 114 17.19 -58.22 -30.98
CA GLN A 114 17.36 -59.47 -31.72
C GLN A 114 16.59 -59.51 -33.05
N PHE A 115 15.41 -58.89 -33.10
CA PHE A 115 14.54 -58.87 -34.28
C PHE A 115 14.68 -57.62 -35.16
N SER A 116 15.60 -56.70 -34.85
CA SER A 116 15.86 -55.53 -35.70
C SER A 116 16.32 -55.96 -37.10
N PRO A 117 15.80 -55.34 -38.18
CA PRO A 117 16.19 -55.65 -39.55
C PRO A 117 17.60 -55.12 -39.91
N ASP A 118 18.09 -54.12 -39.17
CA ASP A 118 19.44 -53.58 -39.30
C ASP A 118 20.43 -54.40 -38.45
N ALA A 119 21.69 -54.45 -38.86
CA ALA A 119 22.78 -54.94 -38.00
C ALA A 119 23.02 -53.91 -36.89
N VAL A 120 22.80 -54.33 -35.63
CA VAL A 120 22.90 -53.46 -34.47
C VAL A 120 23.89 -54.04 -33.46
N MET A 121 24.77 -53.19 -32.96
CA MET A 121 25.75 -53.52 -31.91
C MET A 121 25.68 -52.49 -30.79
N ILE A 122 25.91 -52.93 -29.56
CA ILE A 122 26.09 -52.10 -28.38
C ILE A 122 27.52 -52.31 -27.91
N ASN A 123 28.27 -51.22 -27.84
CA ASN A 123 29.66 -51.22 -27.41
C ASN A 123 29.82 -50.33 -26.17
N ALA A 124 30.80 -50.62 -25.32
CA ALA A 124 31.26 -49.69 -24.31
C ALA A 124 31.87 -48.45 -24.97
N LEU A 125 31.99 -47.35 -24.22
CA LEU A 125 32.54 -46.09 -24.74
C LEU A 125 34.01 -46.19 -25.16
N ASP A 126 34.73 -47.22 -24.71
CA ASP A 126 36.10 -47.54 -25.13
C ASP A 126 36.15 -48.43 -26.40
N GLY A 127 34.99 -48.74 -26.98
CA GLY A 127 34.84 -49.49 -28.23
C GLY A 127 34.73 -51.00 -28.06
N GLN A 128 34.77 -51.54 -26.83
CA GLN A 128 34.56 -52.97 -26.60
C GLN A 128 33.11 -53.38 -26.90
N VAL A 129 32.91 -54.48 -27.62
CA VAL A 129 31.57 -54.97 -27.94
C VAL A 129 30.94 -55.58 -26.69
N LEU A 130 29.75 -55.07 -26.31
CA LEU A 130 28.96 -55.57 -25.18
C LEU A 130 27.86 -56.53 -25.64
N LYS A 131 27.21 -56.21 -26.77
CA LYS A 131 26.10 -57.00 -27.33
C LYS A 131 25.95 -56.76 -28.83
N MET A 132 25.45 -57.74 -29.57
CA MET A 132 25.05 -57.56 -30.96
C MET A 132 23.86 -58.46 -31.31
N ASN A 133 23.13 -58.12 -32.36
CA ASN A 133 22.02 -58.93 -32.86
C ASN A 133 22.44 -59.90 -33.96
N SER A 134 21.56 -60.85 -34.30
CA SER A 134 21.81 -61.84 -35.37
C SER A 134 22.16 -61.26 -36.74
N ARG A 135 21.69 -60.03 -37.04
CA ARG A 135 22.03 -59.32 -38.27
C ARG A 135 23.48 -58.83 -38.27
N ALA A 136 23.97 -58.33 -37.15
CA ALA A 136 25.37 -57.98 -36.98
C ALA A 136 26.28 -59.21 -37.04
N GLU A 137 25.88 -60.34 -36.43
CA GLU A 137 26.62 -61.60 -36.56
C GLU A 137 26.73 -62.05 -38.03
N SER A 138 25.64 -61.96 -38.77
CA SER A 138 25.61 -62.33 -40.19
C SER A 138 26.45 -61.39 -41.07
N LEU A 139 26.52 -60.10 -40.71
CA LEU A 139 27.30 -59.09 -41.43
C LEU A 139 28.81 -59.25 -41.14
N LEU A 140 29.18 -59.48 -39.89
CA LEU A 140 30.56 -59.60 -39.44
C LEU A 140 31.13 -61.03 -39.59
N GLY A 141 30.29 -62.03 -39.87
CA GLY A 141 30.72 -63.43 -40.01
C GLY A 141 31.22 -64.06 -38.71
N GLU A 142 30.91 -63.48 -37.56
CA GLU A 142 31.34 -63.93 -36.23
C GLU A 142 30.16 -63.92 -35.26
N SER A 143 30.16 -64.84 -34.29
CA SER A 143 29.12 -64.88 -33.26
C SER A 143 29.33 -63.78 -32.22
N ALA A 144 28.23 -63.37 -31.57
CA ALA A 144 28.24 -62.38 -30.51
C ALA A 144 29.20 -62.74 -29.37
N ASP A 145 29.30 -64.03 -29.04
CA ASP A 145 30.19 -64.55 -27.99
C ASP A 145 31.68 -64.44 -28.35
N ALA A 146 32.03 -64.55 -29.64
CA ALA A 146 33.42 -64.46 -30.10
C ALA A 146 33.95 -63.02 -30.07
N LEU A 147 33.09 -62.06 -30.39
CA LEU A 147 33.43 -60.64 -30.44
C LEU A 147 33.18 -59.90 -29.13
N SER A 148 32.46 -60.49 -28.18
CA SER A 148 32.22 -59.91 -26.86
C SER A 148 33.54 -59.54 -26.16
N GLY A 149 33.67 -58.31 -25.69
CA GLY A 149 34.87 -57.75 -25.07
C GLY A 149 35.99 -57.35 -26.04
N SER A 150 35.90 -57.70 -27.32
CA SER A 150 36.85 -57.25 -28.35
C SER A 150 36.49 -55.84 -28.83
N SER A 151 37.48 -55.06 -29.27
CA SER A 151 37.21 -53.73 -29.83
C SER A 151 36.60 -53.84 -31.22
N PHE A 152 35.45 -53.19 -31.44
CA PHE A 152 34.81 -53.09 -32.76
C PHE A 152 35.73 -52.46 -33.81
N MET A 153 36.66 -51.60 -33.39
CA MET A 153 37.62 -50.96 -34.32
C MET A 153 38.50 -51.98 -35.07
N ASN A 154 38.66 -53.19 -34.54
CA ASN A 154 39.40 -54.26 -35.21
C ASN A 154 38.70 -54.75 -36.48
N GLN A 155 37.38 -54.58 -36.57
CA GLN A 155 36.59 -54.97 -37.74
C GLN A 155 36.54 -53.87 -38.81
N ILE A 156 37.13 -52.69 -38.57
CA ILE A 156 37.33 -51.68 -39.62
C ILE A 156 38.70 -51.92 -40.26
N SER A 157 38.78 -51.75 -41.57
CA SER A 157 40.03 -51.85 -42.34
C SER A 157 41.15 -51.02 -41.70
N ASP A 158 42.38 -51.54 -41.73
CA ASP A 158 43.53 -50.88 -41.09
C ASP A 158 43.76 -49.46 -41.65
N GLU A 159 43.44 -49.23 -42.93
CA GLU A 159 43.61 -47.94 -43.62
C GLU A 159 42.62 -46.87 -43.14
N GLU A 160 41.41 -47.27 -42.71
CA GLU A 160 40.34 -46.35 -42.33
C GLU A 160 40.15 -46.23 -40.81
N ARG A 161 40.84 -47.06 -40.01
CA ARG A 161 40.63 -47.16 -38.55
C ARG A 161 40.81 -45.84 -37.81
N ASP A 162 41.86 -45.07 -38.09
CA ASP A 162 42.14 -43.79 -37.43
C ASP A 162 41.08 -42.73 -37.77
N ALA A 163 40.71 -42.63 -39.05
CA ALA A 163 39.68 -41.71 -39.52
C ALA A 163 38.30 -42.09 -38.96
N ALA A 164 37.98 -43.38 -38.93
CA ALA A 164 36.73 -43.88 -38.37
C ALA A 164 36.63 -43.60 -36.87
N SER A 165 37.72 -43.74 -36.10
CA SER A 165 37.72 -43.44 -34.66
C SER A 165 37.33 -41.98 -34.39
N GLN A 166 37.94 -41.03 -35.11
CA GLN A 166 37.63 -39.61 -34.96
C GLN A 166 36.20 -39.28 -35.39
N ASN A 167 35.73 -39.89 -36.47
CA ASN A 167 34.38 -39.67 -36.96
C ASN A 167 33.31 -40.27 -36.03
N ILE A 168 33.57 -41.43 -35.43
CA ILE A 168 32.70 -42.05 -34.43
C ILE A 168 32.58 -41.16 -33.19
N TYR A 169 33.68 -40.55 -32.74
CA TYR A 169 33.65 -39.56 -31.67
C TYR A 169 32.76 -38.36 -32.04
N LEU A 170 32.86 -37.83 -33.26
CA LEU A 170 32.01 -36.74 -33.72
C LEU A 170 30.52 -37.14 -33.82
N MET A 171 30.22 -38.37 -34.24
CA MET A 171 28.85 -38.91 -34.28
C MET A 171 28.24 -39.04 -32.88
N MET A 172 29.01 -39.53 -31.90
CA MET A 172 28.55 -39.64 -30.49
C MET A 172 28.19 -38.29 -29.86
N HIS A 173 28.82 -37.20 -30.32
CA HIS A 173 28.55 -35.83 -29.88
C HIS A 173 27.54 -35.08 -30.78
N GLY A 174 26.86 -35.79 -31.70
CA GLY A 174 25.84 -35.21 -32.58
C GLY A 174 26.38 -34.23 -33.63
N ARG A 175 27.69 -34.25 -33.90
CA ARG A 175 28.35 -33.37 -34.88
C ARG A 175 28.49 -34.00 -36.26
N MET A 176 28.06 -35.23 -36.41
CA MET A 176 28.10 -36.01 -37.64
C MET A 176 26.96 -37.01 -37.63
N GLU A 177 26.29 -37.22 -38.77
CA GLU A 177 25.13 -38.12 -38.83
C GLU A 177 25.54 -39.57 -39.09
N SER A 178 26.32 -39.84 -40.14
CA SER A 178 26.80 -41.19 -40.48
C SER A 178 28.11 -41.11 -41.26
N ILE A 179 28.82 -42.23 -41.36
CA ILE A 179 29.98 -42.40 -42.25
C ILE A 179 29.81 -43.65 -43.10
N THR A 180 30.57 -43.76 -44.19
CA THR A 180 30.82 -45.02 -44.86
C THR A 180 32.18 -45.53 -44.43
N ALA A 181 32.26 -46.80 -44.01
CA ALA A 181 33.49 -47.46 -43.60
C ALA A 181 33.54 -48.88 -44.19
N THR A 182 34.74 -49.37 -44.45
CA THR A 182 34.98 -50.72 -44.94
C THR A 182 35.23 -51.63 -43.75
N LEU A 183 34.30 -52.56 -43.52
CA LEU A 183 34.46 -53.60 -42.52
C LEU A 183 35.17 -54.81 -43.10
N VAL A 184 36.06 -55.41 -42.32
CA VAL A 184 36.74 -56.67 -42.62
C VAL A 184 36.17 -57.73 -41.69
N ASN A 185 35.64 -58.81 -42.25
CA ASN A 185 35.15 -59.94 -41.45
C ASN A 185 36.29 -60.92 -41.08
N SER A 186 35.98 -61.94 -40.27
CA SER A 186 36.93 -63.00 -39.85
C SER A 186 37.56 -63.79 -41.01
N GLU A 187 36.91 -63.80 -42.18
CA GLU A 187 37.38 -64.47 -43.40
C GLU A 187 38.23 -63.54 -44.29
N GLY A 188 38.45 -62.29 -43.89
CA GLY A 188 39.22 -61.28 -44.62
C GLY A 188 38.46 -60.62 -45.78
N ILE A 189 37.13 -60.75 -45.81
CA ILE A 189 36.27 -60.14 -46.82
C ILE A 189 35.95 -58.71 -46.40
N GLU A 190 36.28 -57.77 -47.29
CA GLU A 190 35.94 -56.35 -47.15
C GLU A 190 34.52 -56.07 -47.61
N GLN A 191 33.75 -55.37 -46.77
CA GLN A 191 32.39 -54.93 -47.05
C GLN A 191 32.25 -53.46 -46.71
N SER A 192 31.81 -52.66 -47.69
CA SER A 192 31.48 -51.26 -47.45
C SER A 192 30.15 -51.15 -46.72
N VAL A 193 30.13 -50.48 -45.57
CA VAL A 193 28.93 -50.26 -44.76
C VAL A 193 28.78 -48.78 -44.40
N GLN A 194 27.54 -48.30 -44.37
CA GLN A 194 27.16 -47.09 -43.69
C GLN A 194 27.06 -47.37 -42.18
N LEU A 195 27.79 -46.58 -41.39
CA LEU A 195 27.89 -46.67 -39.95
C LEU A 195 27.25 -45.44 -39.30
N LEU A 196 26.36 -45.67 -38.35
CA LEU A 196 25.72 -44.65 -37.51
C LEU A 196 25.98 -44.98 -36.04
N ALA A 197 26.46 -44.03 -35.26
CA ALA A 197 26.74 -44.19 -33.84
C ALA A 197 25.90 -43.23 -32.98
N LYS A 198 25.27 -43.72 -31.92
CA LYS A 198 24.60 -42.89 -30.90
C LYS A 198 24.99 -43.32 -29.50
N ARG A 199 25.18 -42.36 -28.59
CA ARG A 199 25.36 -42.64 -27.17
C ARG A 199 24.02 -42.97 -26.52
N ILE A 200 23.95 -44.08 -25.79
CA ILE A 200 22.76 -44.54 -25.04
C ILE A 200 23.12 -44.81 -23.57
N GLN A 201 22.12 -44.85 -22.71
CA GLN A 201 22.27 -45.36 -21.34
C GLN A 201 22.08 -46.88 -21.38
N PHE A 202 23.05 -47.66 -20.87
CA PHE A 202 23.00 -49.13 -20.89
C PHE A 202 23.56 -49.67 -19.57
N GLY A 203 22.67 -50.03 -18.64
CA GLY A 203 23.03 -50.29 -17.23
C GLY A 203 23.34 -49.00 -16.47
N GLU A 204 24.25 -49.07 -15.49
CA GLU A 204 24.73 -47.89 -14.74
C GLU A 204 25.73 -47.04 -15.55
N ASP A 205 26.27 -47.60 -16.63
CA ASP A 205 27.26 -46.94 -17.51
C ASP A 205 26.64 -46.42 -18.82
N GLY A 206 27.34 -45.49 -19.47
CA GLY A 206 27.02 -45.08 -20.83
C GLY A 206 27.58 -46.08 -21.85
N ALA A 207 26.85 -46.33 -22.93
CA ALA A 207 27.27 -47.17 -24.05
C ALA A 207 27.07 -46.48 -25.40
N MET A 208 27.63 -47.05 -26.45
CA MET A 208 27.48 -46.64 -27.83
C MET A 208 26.65 -47.67 -28.59
N LEU A 209 25.53 -47.25 -29.16
CA LEU A 209 24.71 -48.01 -30.09
C LEU A 209 25.19 -47.75 -31.52
N LEU A 210 25.59 -48.80 -32.23
CA LEU A 210 26.02 -48.78 -33.62
C LEU A 210 24.96 -49.44 -34.51
N HIS A 211 24.58 -48.76 -35.59
CA HIS A 211 23.82 -49.34 -36.70
C HIS A 211 24.73 -49.46 -37.92
N LEU A 212 24.76 -50.66 -38.52
CA LEU A 212 25.56 -50.99 -39.69
C LEU A 212 24.63 -51.36 -40.85
N ARG A 213 24.78 -50.70 -41.99
CA ARG A 213 23.99 -50.96 -43.21
C ARG A 213 24.91 -51.15 -44.41
N PRO A 214 24.75 -52.18 -45.27
CA PRO A 214 25.56 -52.34 -46.47
C PRO A 214 25.45 -51.12 -47.41
N ALA A 215 26.58 -50.64 -47.93
CA ALA A 215 26.64 -49.61 -48.96
C ALA A 215 26.65 -50.25 -50.36
N VAL A 216 25.84 -49.73 -51.29
CA VAL A 216 25.70 -50.32 -52.64
C VAL A 216 26.94 -50.01 -53.49
N ALA A 217 27.69 -51.03 -53.89
CA ALA A 217 28.88 -50.90 -54.74
C ALA A 217 28.53 -50.89 -56.24
N ALA A 218 29.07 -49.92 -56.98
CA ALA A 218 29.02 -49.85 -58.45
C ALA A 218 30.20 -50.64 -59.05
N THR A 219 29.93 -51.53 -60.02
CA THR A 219 30.92 -52.45 -60.60
C THR A 219 31.45 -51.96 -61.95
N GLU A 220 32.78 -51.81 -62.05
CA GLU A 220 33.52 -51.66 -63.32
C GLU A 220 34.20 -52.98 -63.69
N THR A 221 34.07 -53.43 -64.95
CA THR A 221 34.94 -54.45 -65.55
C THR A 221 35.25 -54.09 -67.00
N ALA A 222 36.53 -54.16 -67.38
CA ALA A 222 37.07 -53.76 -68.68
C ALA A 222 37.85 -54.90 -69.35
N GLY A 223 37.68 -55.07 -70.67
CA GLY A 223 38.72 -55.62 -71.55
C GLY A 223 38.26 -56.50 -72.74
N ASP A 224 37.94 -55.92 -73.91
CA ASP A 224 38.25 -56.55 -75.21
C ASP A 224 38.52 -55.52 -76.33
N SER A 225 39.71 -54.93 -76.27
CA SER A 225 40.10 -53.68 -76.93
C SER A 225 40.56 -53.85 -78.38
N LYS A 226 39.66 -53.80 -79.37
CA LYS A 226 39.94 -53.14 -80.67
C LYS A 226 38.75 -52.99 -81.61
N LYS A 227 37.83 -53.96 -81.66
CA LYS A 227 36.53 -53.75 -82.34
C LYS A 227 35.61 -52.88 -81.50
N GLU A 228 35.68 -53.07 -80.19
CA GLU A 228 35.03 -52.20 -79.21
C GLU A 228 35.55 -50.76 -79.29
N SER A 229 36.80 -50.49 -79.70
CA SER A 229 37.31 -49.11 -79.80
C SER A 229 36.65 -48.28 -80.92
N GLU A 230 36.25 -48.91 -82.03
CA GLU A 230 35.53 -48.20 -83.12
C GLU A 230 34.04 -48.04 -82.78
N THR A 231 33.44 -49.04 -82.13
CA THR A 231 32.07 -48.94 -81.58
C THR A 231 32.00 -47.93 -80.44
N LEU A 232 32.98 -47.94 -79.52
CA LEU A 232 33.14 -47.00 -78.42
C LEU A 232 33.45 -45.61 -78.94
N LYS A 233 34.22 -45.41 -80.01
CA LYS A 233 34.36 -44.06 -80.61
C LYS A 233 33.03 -43.51 -81.12
N THR A 234 32.21 -44.36 -81.72
CA THR A 234 30.88 -43.98 -82.20
C THR A 234 29.94 -43.70 -81.01
N GLN A 235 29.95 -44.56 -79.99
CA GLN A 235 29.19 -44.37 -78.76
C GLN A 235 29.70 -43.19 -77.92
N ILE A 236 30.99 -42.90 -77.91
CA ILE A 236 31.60 -41.72 -77.27
C ILE A 236 31.15 -40.48 -78.03
N SER A 237 31.14 -40.48 -79.36
CA SER A 237 30.59 -39.34 -80.14
C SER A 237 29.10 -39.13 -79.88
N GLU A 238 28.31 -40.21 -79.76
CA GLU A 238 26.88 -40.11 -79.38
C GLU A 238 26.70 -39.66 -77.93
N LEU A 239 27.56 -40.10 -77.01
CA LEU A 239 27.56 -39.68 -75.60
C LEU A 239 28.04 -38.24 -75.45
N GLU A 240 29.00 -37.79 -76.24
CA GLU A 240 29.47 -36.39 -76.31
C GLU A 240 28.36 -35.48 -76.85
N GLN A 241 27.62 -35.93 -77.87
CA GLN A 241 26.44 -35.20 -78.35
C GLN A 241 25.35 -35.16 -77.27
N LYS A 242 25.03 -36.29 -76.63
CA LYS A 242 24.08 -36.32 -75.52
C LYS A 242 24.54 -35.47 -74.33
N LEU A 243 25.84 -35.44 -74.05
CA LEU A 243 26.45 -34.62 -73.00
C LEU A 243 26.35 -33.14 -73.34
N ALA A 244 26.54 -32.76 -74.62
CA ALA A 244 26.34 -31.40 -75.08
C ALA A 244 24.85 -30.99 -74.99
N GLU A 245 23.93 -31.89 -75.36
CA GLU A 245 22.48 -31.68 -75.24
C GLU A 245 22.03 -31.59 -73.76
N THR A 246 22.56 -32.44 -72.88
CA THR A 246 22.26 -32.36 -71.44
C THR A 246 22.91 -31.14 -70.80
N SER A 247 24.13 -30.76 -71.19
CA SER A 247 24.79 -29.54 -70.72
C SER A 247 24.01 -28.29 -71.16
N ALA A 248 23.47 -28.26 -72.37
CA ALA A 248 22.57 -27.19 -72.82
C ALA A 248 21.27 -27.13 -72.00
N LYS A 249 20.66 -28.29 -71.70
CA LYS A 249 19.48 -28.36 -70.81
C LYS A 249 19.78 -27.95 -69.37
N ILE A 250 20.94 -28.32 -68.84
CA ILE A 250 21.39 -27.90 -67.51
C ILE A 250 21.51 -26.37 -67.49
N SER A 251 22.15 -25.77 -68.51
CA SER A 251 22.26 -24.31 -68.61
C SER A 251 20.89 -23.62 -68.74
N GLU A 252 19.95 -24.22 -69.47
CA GLU A 252 18.56 -23.75 -69.55
C GLU A 252 17.85 -23.82 -68.19
N TYR A 253 17.99 -24.94 -67.47
CA TYR A 253 17.42 -25.08 -66.13
C TYR A 253 18.07 -24.16 -65.10
N GLU A 254 19.38 -23.96 -65.15
CA GLU A 254 20.09 -22.99 -64.30
C GLU A 254 19.56 -21.57 -64.54
N SER A 255 19.31 -21.20 -65.80
CA SER A 255 18.70 -19.91 -66.15
C SER A 255 17.26 -19.79 -65.63
N GLN A 256 16.46 -20.86 -65.69
CA GLN A 256 15.10 -20.87 -65.15
C GLN A 256 15.07 -20.78 -63.63
N ILE A 257 15.96 -21.53 -62.95
CA ILE A 257 16.12 -21.48 -61.48
C ILE A 257 16.56 -20.09 -61.04
N ALA A 258 17.53 -19.47 -61.74
CA ALA A 258 17.97 -18.10 -61.45
C ALA A 258 16.81 -17.09 -61.60
N SER A 259 16.02 -17.19 -62.67
CA SER A 259 14.85 -16.33 -62.88
C SER A 259 13.77 -16.53 -61.82
N GLN A 260 13.50 -17.78 -61.40
CA GLN A 260 12.54 -18.06 -60.33
C GLN A 260 13.04 -17.58 -58.97
N ALA A 261 14.35 -17.70 -58.69
CA ALA A 261 14.95 -17.19 -57.47
C ALA A 261 14.88 -15.66 -57.40
N GLU A 262 15.05 -14.97 -58.53
CA GLU A 262 14.93 -13.51 -58.62
C GLU A 262 13.48 -13.05 -58.36
N LEU A 263 12.49 -13.70 -59.00
CA LEU A 263 11.07 -13.45 -58.74
C LEU A 263 10.68 -13.72 -57.27
N ALA A 264 11.14 -14.83 -56.70
CA ALA A 264 10.88 -15.17 -55.31
C ALA A 264 11.51 -14.14 -54.34
N ASN A 265 12.69 -13.62 -54.67
CA ASN A 265 13.38 -12.59 -53.90
C ASN A 265 12.66 -11.23 -53.99
N GLU A 266 12.16 -10.84 -55.16
CA GLU A 266 11.33 -9.64 -55.30
C GLU A 266 10.02 -9.76 -54.52
N GLU A 267 9.37 -10.92 -54.56
CA GLU A 267 8.14 -11.17 -53.81
C GLU A 267 8.38 -11.12 -52.30
N THR A 268 9.46 -11.74 -51.80
CA THR A 268 9.82 -11.67 -50.38
C THR A 268 10.19 -10.25 -49.95
N GLN A 269 10.93 -9.49 -50.76
CA GLN A 269 11.20 -8.07 -50.46
C GLN A 269 9.91 -7.23 -50.39
N SER A 270 8.96 -7.50 -51.29
CA SER A 270 7.65 -6.83 -51.25
C SER A 270 6.86 -7.20 -49.99
N GLN A 271 6.89 -8.46 -49.56
CA GLN A 271 6.23 -8.91 -48.33
C GLN A 271 6.89 -8.31 -47.07
N ILE A 272 8.23 -8.26 -47.03
CA ILE A 272 8.98 -7.62 -45.94
C ILE A 272 8.58 -6.15 -45.81
N LYS A 273 8.50 -5.42 -46.92
CA LYS A 273 8.11 -4.00 -46.91
C LYS A 273 6.68 -3.78 -46.39
N ILE A 274 5.75 -4.67 -46.73
CA ILE A 274 4.38 -4.63 -46.20
C ILE A 274 4.37 -4.92 -44.69
N LEU A 275 5.16 -5.90 -44.24
CA LEU A 275 5.29 -6.22 -42.82
C LEU A 275 5.91 -5.06 -42.03
N GLU A 276 6.92 -4.38 -42.57
CA GLU A 276 7.51 -3.17 -41.97
C GLU A 276 6.48 -2.04 -41.84
N GLN A 277 5.66 -1.79 -42.87
CA GLN A 277 4.57 -0.82 -42.78
C GLN A 277 3.53 -1.19 -41.72
N ASN A 278 3.14 -2.46 -41.66
CA ASN A 278 2.19 -2.93 -40.65
C ASN A 278 2.79 -2.85 -39.23
N LEU A 279 4.09 -3.09 -39.08
CA LEU A 279 4.79 -2.96 -37.81
C LEU A 279 4.82 -1.50 -37.33
N GLU A 280 5.06 -0.56 -38.25
CA GLU A 280 5.02 0.88 -37.94
C GLU A 280 3.61 1.32 -37.54
N GLU A 281 2.59 0.88 -38.27
CA GLU A 281 1.19 1.19 -37.95
C GLU A 281 0.75 0.58 -36.61
N THR A 282 1.16 -0.65 -36.31
CA THR A 282 0.91 -1.27 -35.00
C THR A 282 1.68 -0.59 -33.87
N HIS A 283 2.91 -0.12 -34.12
CA HIS A 283 3.66 0.67 -33.14
C HIS A 283 2.97 2.01 -32.85
N GLN A 284 2.51 2.70 -33.89
CA GLN A 284 1.77 3.95 -33.73
C GLN A 284 0.46 3.73 -32.96
N ASN A 285 -0.29 2.67 -33.28
CA ASN A 285 -1.50 2.30 -32.55
C ASN A 285 -1.20 1.95 -31.08
N TYR A 286 -0.09 1.25 -30.82
CA TYR A 286 0.35 0.96 -29.45
C TYR A 286 0.64 2.25 -28.66
N GLN A 287 1.37 3.21 -29.25
CA GLN A 287 1.62 4.50 -28.61
C GLN A 287 0.32 5.28 -28.35
N ASP A 288 -0.63 5.24 -29.28
CA ASP A 288 -1.92 5.91 -29.15
C ASP A 288 -2.78 5.29 -28.04
N VAL A 289 -2.76 3.96 -27.92
CA VAL A 289 -3.39 3.23 -26.81
C VAL A 289 -2.67 3.53 -25.49
N GLN A 290 -1.34 3.60 -25.48
CA GLN A 290 -0.57 3.95 -24.29
C GLN A 290 -0.91 5.36 -23.81
N ALA A 291 -1.00 6.34 -24.71
CA ALA A 291 -1.39 7.71 -24.38
C ALA A 291 -2.83 7.78 -23.82
N LYS A 292 -3.77 7.04 -24.41
CA LYS A 292 -5.15 6.92 -23.89
C LYS A 292 -5.18 6.27 -22.52
N LEU A 293 -4.37 5.24 -22.29
CA LEU A 293 -4.26 4.57 -20.99
C LEU A 293 -3.68 5.51 -19.93
N THR A 294 -2.64 6.29 -20.26
CA THR A 294 -2.08 7.30 -19.35
C THR A 294 -3.10 8.39 -19.01
N ALA A 295 -3.86 8.87 -20.00
CA ALA A 295 -4.93 9.84 -19.76
C ALA A 295 -6.06 9.26 -18.90
N ALA A 296 -6.46 8.00 -19.12
CA ALA A 296 -7.46 7.31 -18.32
C ALA A 296 -6.99 7.10 -16.86
N LEU A 297 -5.71 6.75 -16.66
CA LEU A 297 -5.11 6.64 -15.33
C LEU A 297 -5.12 7.99 -14.59
N ALA A 298 -4.84 9.10 -15.27
CA ALA A 298 -4.93 10.44 -14.68
C ALA A 298 -6.39 10.83 -14.32
N ASP A 299 -7.38 10.46 -15.14
CA ASP A 299 -8.80 10.66 -14.83
C ASP A 299 -9.21 9.82 -13.60
N VAL A 300 -8.77 8.57 -13.51
CA VAL A 300 -9.01 7.70 -12.34
C VAL A 300 -8.40 8.30 -11.08
N GLN A 301 -7.15 8.77 -11.11
CA GLN A 301 -6.50 9.42 -9.96
C GLN A 301 -7.26 10.69 -9.52
N THR A 302 -7.76 11.46 -10.48
CA THR A 302 -8.57 12.66 -10.19
C THR A 302 -9.90 12.27 -9.52
N LYS A 303 -10.56 11.21 -10.01
CA LYS A 303 -11.79 10.68 -9.41
C LYS A 303 -11.57 10.06 -8.04
N GLU A 304 -10.45 9.38 -7.80
CA GLU A 304 -10.07 8.88 -6.48
C GLU A 304 -9.88 10.03 -5.48
N SER A 305 -9.26 11.13 -5.91
CA SER A 305 -9.09 12.33 -5.07
C SER A 305 -10.45 12.96 -4.73
N GLN A 306 -11.35 13.07 -5.72
CA GLN A 306 -12.72 13.54 -5.49
C GLN A 306 -13.52 12.60 -4.57
N LEU A 307 -13.35 11.28 -4.75
CA LEU A 307 -14.00 10.28 -3.90
C LEU A 307 -13.53 10.41 -2.44
N MET A 308 -12.23 10.59 -2.23
CA MET A 308 -11.64 10.81 -0.90
C MET A 308 -12.19 12.10 -0.27
N GLU A 309 -12.28 13.21 -1.01
CA GLU A 309 -12.93 14.44 -0.51
C GLU A 309 -14.39 14.21 -0.12
N THR A 310 -15.15 13.47 -0.93
CA THR A 310 -16.55 13.13 -0.58
C THR A 310 -16.66 12.18 0.61
N GLN A 311 -15.73 11.23 0.78
CA GLN A 311 -15.68 10.36 1.96
C GLN A 311 -15.37 11.16 3.22
N ASN A 312 -14.43 12.11 3.14
CA ASN A 312 -14.09 12.98 4.26
C ASN A 312 -15.29 13.86 4.64
N HIS A 313 -15.99 14.45 3.66
CA HIS A 313 -17.24 15.18 3.92
C HIS A 313 -18.34 14.29 4.50
N ALA A 314 -18.45 13.03 4.06
CA ALA A 314 -19.42 12.08 4.61
C ALA A 314 -19.10 11.75 6.08
N SER A 315 -17.83 11.51 6.41
CA SER A 315 -17.36 11.27 7.77
C SER A 315 -17.58 12.49 8.69
N GLU A 316 -17.31 13.70 8.20
CA GLU A 316 -17.63 14.94 8.91
C GLU A 316 -19.15 15.09 9.16
N MET A 317 -19.97 14.77 8.16
CA MET A 317 -21.43 14.76 8.33
C MET A 317 -21.88 13.70 9.33
N GLU A 318 -21.32 12.48 9.30
CA GLU A 318 -21.64 11.43 10.28
C GLU A 318 -21.29 11.88 11.69
N THR A 319 -20.12 12.48 11.89
CA THR A 319 -19.71 13.04 13.17
C THR A 319 -20.70 14.12 13.64
N ARG A 320 -21.10 15.02 12.75
CA ARG A 320 -22.07 16.07 13.06
C ARG A 320 -23.47 15.54 13.34
N VAL A 321 -23.88 14.45 12.68
CA VAL A 321 -25.12 13.74 12.97
C VAL A 321 -25.04 13.09 14.35
N GLN A 322 -23.92 12.47 14.72
CA GLN A 322 -23.70 11.89 16.05
C GLN A 322 -23.76 12.97 17.14
N GLU A 323 -23.11 14.13 16.94
CA GLU A 323 -23.20 15.27 17.86
C GLU A 323 -24.64 15.79 18.01
N LEU A 324 -25.40 15.87 16.91
CA LEU A 324 -26.80 16.29 16.94
C LEU A 324 -27.68 15.26 17.66
N LEU A 325 -27.44 13.97 17.47
CA LEU A 325 -28.14 12.90 18.18
C LEU A 325 -27.85 12.96 19.68
N GLN A 326 -26.59 13.11 20.08
CA GLN A 326 -26.20 13.25 21.48
C GLN A 326 -26.84 14.49 22.11
N ASN A 327 -26.82 15.64 21.42
CA ASN A 327 -27.51 16.85 21.87
C ASN A 327 -29.03 16.66 21.98
N SER A 328 -29.63 15.87 21.09
CA SER A 328 -31.06 15.54 21.14
C SER A 328 -31.37 14.67 22.35
N GLU A 329 -30.56 13.65 22.64
CA GLU A 329 -30.69 12.80 23.83
C GLU A 329 -30.55 13.61 25.12
N GLU A 330 -29.56 14.51 25.19
CA GLU A 330 -29.40 15.43 26.32
C GLU A 330 -30.63 16.35 26.49
N MET A 331 -31.19 16.85 25.39
CA MET A 331 -32.38 17.68 25.41
C MET A 331 -33.61 16.89 25.87
N GLU A 332 -33.76 15.63 25.45
CA GLU A 332 -34.82 14.74 25.94
C GLU A 332 -34.70 14.46 27.43
N LEU A 333 -33.51 14.15 27.93
CA LEU A 333 -33.26 13.98 29.37
C LEU A 333 -33.59 15.24 30.15
N ARG A 334 -33.23 16.41 29.61
CA ARG A 334 -33.55 17.70 30.23
C ARG A 334 -35.05 17.96 30.25
N LEU A 335 -35.78 17.62 29.18
CA LEU A 335 -37.24 17.70 29.12
C LEU A 335 -37.92 16.73 30.09
N GLN A 336 -37.40 15.51 30.23
CA GLN A 336 -37.88 14.56 31.23
C GLN A 336 -37.69 15.09 32.66
N SER A 337 -36.51 15.65 32.96
CA SER A 337 -36.25 16.26 34.27
C SER A 337 -37.19 17.43 34.53
N LEU A 338 -37.36 18.33 33.55
CA LEU A 338 -38.27 19.47 33.68
C LEU A 338 -39.72 19.02 33.87
N ASN A 339 -40.15 17.96 33.18
CA ASN A 339 -41.47 17.38 33.33
C ASN A 339 -41.67 16.76 34.71
N ASN A 340 -40.64 16.12 35.27
CA ASN A 340 -40.67 15.59 36.63
C ASN A 340 -40.74 16.72 37.67
N GLU A 341 -39.94 17.77 37.52
CA GLU A 341 -40.03 18.98 38.36
C GLU A 341 -41.41 19.64 38.26
N TYR A 342 -41.97 19.72 37.06
CA TYR A 342 -43.33 20.23 36.83
C TYR A 342 -44.39 19.37 37.54
N LYS A 343 -44.30 18.04 37.45
CA LYS A 343 -45.19 17.13 38.18
C LYS A 343 -45.05 17.27 39.69
N GLU A 344 -43.83 17.41 40.20
CA GLU A 344 -43.57 17.59 41.63
C GLU A 344 -44.12 18.93 42.13
N THR A 345 -43.91 20.02 41.38
CA THR A 345 -44.49 21.34 41.70
C THR A 345 -46.01 21.33 41.60
N GLN A 346 -46.59 20.62 40.63
CA GLN A 346 -48.04 20.43 40.53
C GLN A 346 -48.59 19.63 41.73
N ALA A 347 -47.90 18.56 42.15
CA ALA A 347 -48.29 17.78 43.33
C ALA A 347 -48.22 18.62 44.62
N LYS A 348 -47.14 19.40 44.81
CA LYS A 348 -47.00 20.35 45.93
C LYS A 348 -48.11 21.41 45.93
N LEU A 349 -48.52 21.88 44.74
CA LEU A 349 -49.61 22.84 44.61
C LEU A 349 -50.96 22.21 45.01
N GLU A 350 -51.24 20.98 44.58
CA GLU A 350 -52.45 20.26 44.97
C GLU A 350 -52.46 19.92 46.47
N GLU A 351 -51.31 19.54 47.04
CA GLU A 351 -51.16 19.34 48.49
C GLU A 351 -51.43 20.65 49.25
N ALA A 352 -50.85 21.77 48.82
CA ALA A 352 -51.10 23.08 49.42
C ALA A 352 -52.58 23.50 49.30
N ARG A 353 -53.24 23.21 48.17
CA ARG A 353 -54.68 23.43 47.99
C ARG A 353 -55.51 22.56 48.93
N ALA A 354 -55.15 21.28 49.09
CA ALA A 354 -55.81 20.37 50.01
C ALA A 354 -55.63 20.81 51.47
N THR A 355 -54.42 21.21 51.87
CA THR A 355 -54.15 21.78 53.20
C THR A 355 -54.95 23.05 53.43
N LEU A 356 -55.05 23.94 52.44
CA LEU A 356 -55.85 25.15 52.55
C LEU A 356 -57.34 24.83 52.73
N SER A 357 -57.88 23.88 51.96
CA SER A 357 -59.26 23.42 52.11
C SER A 357 -59.52 22.77 53.47
N ALA A 358 -58.61 21.91 53.94
CA ALA A 358 -58.67 21.28 55.26
C ALA A 358 -58.61 22.33 56.38
N ASN A 359 -57.76 23.35 56.26
CA ASN A 359 -57.68 24.47 57.20
C ASN A 359 -58.98 25.29 57.20
N GLN A 360 -59.59 25.55 56.03
CA GLN A 360 -60.89 26.22 55.95
C GLN A 360 -62.00 25.39 56.61
N GLN A 361 -61.99 24.06 56.45
CA GLN A 361 -62.95 23.18 57.11
C GLN A 361 -62.70 23.11 58.62
N THR A 362 -61.45 23.09 59.04
CA THR A 362 -61.06 23.12 60.46
C THR A 362 -61.47 24.45 61.10
N ASP A 363 -61.29 25.58 60.43
CA ASP A 363 -61.76 26.88 60.92
C ASP A 363 -63.29 26.91 61.07
N ARG A 364 -64.04 26.34 60.10
CA ARG A 364 -65.50 26.16 60.24
C ARG A 364 -65.84 25.26 61.44
N GLN A 365 -65.15 24.14 61.60
CA GLN A 365 -65.41 23.21 62.70
C GLN A 365 -65.05 23.81 64.06
N ILE A 366 -63.96 24.58 64.16
CA ILE A 366 -63.58 25.31 65.37
C ILE A 366 -64.68 26.32 65.72
N LYS A 367 -65.20 27.06 64.74
CA LYS A 367 -66.33 27.99 64.96
C LYS A 367 -67.58 27.25 65.45
N THR A 368 -67.93 26.10 64.86
CA THR A 368 -69.06 25.27 65.30
C THR A 368 -68.82 24.69 66.70
N ASN A 369 -67.64 24.16 66.97
CA ASN A 369 -67.27 23.58 68.25
C ASN A 369 -67.25 24.64 69.34
N ALA A 370 -66.76 25.85 69.08
CA ALA A 370 -66.80 26.96 70.01
C ALA A 370 -68.25 27.31 70.39
N ALA A 371 -69.15 27.39 69.40
CA ALA A 371 -70.58 27.60 69.65
C ALA A 371 -71.21 26.45 70.47
N MET A 372 -70.88 25.19 70.17
CA MET A 372 -71.32 24.03 70.94
C MET A 372 -70.74 23.98 72.35
N MET A 373 -69.47 24.34 72.54
CA MET A 373 -68.81 24.40 73.84
C MET A 373 -69.47 25.47 74.70
N GLN A 374 -69.81 26.63 74.12
CA GLN A 374 -70.55 27.67 74.81
C GLN A 374 -71.93 27.17 75.27
N ALA A 375 -72.64 26.42 74.44
CA ALA A 375 -73.92 25.81 74.81
C ALA A 375 -73.79 24.68 75.85
N LYS A 376 -72.75 23.83 75.73
CA LYS A 376 -72.46 22.79 76.71
C LYS A 376 -72.06 23.39 78.05
N LEU A 377 -71.24 24.44 78.07
CA LEU A 377 -70.87 25.15 79.29
C LEU A 377 -72.12 25.65 80.01
N GLN A 378 -73.07 26.25 79.28
CA GLN A 378 -74.37 26.64 79.84
C GLN A 378 -75.14 25.45 80.42
N ASN A 379 -75.17 24.30 79.74
CA ASN A 379 -75.85 23.09 80.23
C ASN A 379 -75.14 22.43 81.44
N THR A 380 -73.82 22.32 81.42
CA THR A 380 -73.04 21.76 82.53
C THR A 380 -73.16 22.66 83.76
N GLN A 381 -73.22 23.98 83.58
CA GLN A 381 -73.53 24.90 84.67
C GLN A 381 -74.88 24.55 85.31
N MET A 382 -75.89 24.23 84.50
CA MET A 382 -77.21 23.79 85.00
C MET A 382 -77.16 22.41 85.67
N LYS A 383 -76.42 21.44 85.13
CA LYS A 383 -76.31 20.07 85.69
C LYS A 383 -75.46 19.99 86.94
N LEU A 384 -74.38 20.76 87.03
CA LEU A 384 -73.56 20.86 88.24
C LEU A 384 -74.41 21.34 89.42
N ASN A 385 -75.28 22.33 89.17
CA ASN A 385 -76.25 22.79 90.15
C ASN A 385 -77.24 21.68 90.58
N ALA A 386 -77.51 20.68 89.74
CA ALA A 386 -78.38 19.54 90.07
C ALA A 386 -77.64 18.39 90.78
N LEU A 387 -76.44 18.00 90.33
CA LEU A 387 -75.65 16.89 90.89
C LEU A 387 -75.12 17.18 92.30
N LEU A 388 -74.84 18.44 92.60
CA LEU A 388 -74.55 18.85 93.98
C LEU A 388 -75.72 18.54 94.93
N SER A 389 -76.95 18.44 94.40
CA SER A 389 -78.13 18.03 95.15
C SER A 389 -78.26 16.50 95.31
N GLU A 390 -77.76 15.69 94.37
CA GLU A 390 -77.87 14.21 94.43
C GLU A 390 -76.69 13.54 95.15
N TYR A 391 -75.47 14.09 95.08
CA TYR A 391 -74.31 13.54 95.81
C TYR A 391 -74.58 13.43 97.32
N SER A 392 -75.41 14.31 97.88
CA SER A 392 -75.81 14.22 99.29
C SER A 392 -76.63 12.96 99.61
N GLU A 393 -77.28 12.31 98.63
CA GLU A 393 -78.14 11.14 98.86
C GLU A 393 -77.40 9.78 98.73
N LEU A 394 -76.36 9.66 97.88
CA LEU A 394 -75.79 8.36 97.47
C LEU A 394 -74.62 7.86 98.33
N SER A 395 -73.88 8.75 98.98
CA SER A 395 -72.84 8.38 99.94
C SER A 395 -73.36 7.44 101.04
N GLU A 396 -74.67 7.45 101.29
CA GLU A 396 -75.35 6.65 102.29
C GLU A 396 -75.39 5.14 101.93
N LYS A 397 -75.32 4.76 100.65
CA LYS A 397 -75.57 3.38 100.17
C LYS A 397 -74.33 2.48 99.97
N HIS A 398 -73.14 3.01 99.64
CA HIS A 398 -71.93 2.23 99.28
C HIS A 398 -71.37 1.34 100.42
N SER A 399 -71.80 1.57 101.65
CA SER A 399 -71.43 0.80 102.84
C SER A 399 -71.73 -0.72 102.74
N VAL A 400 -72.67 -1.14 101.87
CA VAL A 400 -73.29 -2.49 101.94
C VAL A 400 -72.56 -3.61 101.16
N ILE A 401 -71.89 -3.34 100.03
CA ILE A 401 -71.50 -4.38 99.03
C ILE A 401 -70.12 -5.02 99.25
N LYS A 402 -69.24 -4.45 100.08
CA LYS A 402 -67.86 -4.90 100.30
C LYS A 402 -67.70 -6.37 100.78
N ASN A 403 -68.79 -7.07 101.11
CA ASN A 403 -68.78 -8.36 101.80
C ASN A 403 -68.85 -9.62 100.90
N GLU A 404 -69.12 -9.55 99.59
CA GLU A 404 -69.42 -10.76 98.78
C GLU A 404 -68.22 -11.37 98.01
N TYR A 405 -67.06 -10.71 97.93
CA TYR A 405 -65.93 -11.07 97.02
C TYR A 405 -65.08 -12.30 97.41
N THR A 406 -65.26 -12.91 98.58
CA THR A 406 -64.31 -13.88 99.14
C THR A 406 -64.50 -15.36 98.73
N GLU A 407 -65.57 -15.75 98.03
CA GLU A 407 -65.98 -17.17 97.91
C GLU A 407 -65.50 -17.90 96.64
N TYR A 408 -65.01 -17.20 95.60
CA TYR A 408 -64.81 -17.78 94.26
C TYR A 408 -63.43 -18.44 93.99
N ASN A 409 -62.45 -18.37 94.90
CA ASN A 409 -61.02 -18.58 94.54
C ASN A 409 -60.45 -20.01 94.68
N GLU A 410 -61.19 -21.02 95.17
CA GLU A 410 -60.61 -22.36 95.50
C GLU A 410 -60.73 -23.46 94.42
N LYS A 411 -61.55 -23.29 93.37
CA LYS A 411 -61.91 -24.40 92.44
C LYS A 411 -60.93 -24.67 91.26
N ALA A 412 -59.83 -23.92 91.11
CA ALA A 412 -58.99 -23.92 89.90
C ALA A 412 -57.82 -24.94 89.85
N GLU A 413 -57.49 -25.68 90.93
CA GLU A 413 -56.22 -26.46 91.01
C GLU A 413 -56.21 -27.90 90.42
N THR A 414 -57.34 -28.52 90.06
CA THR A 414 -57.39 -29.96 89.71
C THR A 414 -57.16 -30.33 88.24
N ALA A 415 -57.23 -29.38 87.30
CA ALA A 415 -57.20 -29.65 85.86
C ALA A 415 -55.79 -29.84 85.24
N GLN A 416 -54.70 -29.57 85.98
CA GLN A 416 -53.35 -29.40 85.42
C GLN A 416 -52.46 -30.67 85.39
N ARG A 417 -52.84 -31.80 86.03
CA ARG A 417 -51.91 -32.94 86.29
C ARG A 417 -51.92 -34.13 85.32
N LEU A 418 -52.87 -34.29 84.40
CA LEU A 418 -52.95 -35.50 83.55
C LEU A 418 -52.39 -35.33 82.12
N HIS A 419 -52.24 -34.07 81.67
CA HIS A 419 -51.76 -33.68 80.33
C HIS A 419 -50.29 -34.12 80.05
N GLU A 420 -49.54 -34.50 81.08
CA GLU A 420 -48.07 -34.63 81.04
C GLU A 420 -47.54 -36.06 80.80
N LYS A 421 -48.38 -37.11 80.76
CA LYS A 421 -47.91 -38.52 80.65
C LYS A 421 -47.92 -39.15 79.25
N LEU A 422 -48.69 -38.63 78.30
CA LEU A 422 -48.90 -39.27 76.98
C LEU A 422 -47.82 -38.96 75.93
N LEU A 423 -46.97 -37.95 76.19
CA LEU A 423 -45.97 -37.43 75.25
C LEU A 423 -44.56 -38.09 75.34
N GLN A 424 -44.34 -39.09 76.20
CA GLN A 424 -42.98 -39.54 76.54
C GLN A 424 -42.52 -40.95 76.11
N ARG A 425 -43.27 -41.76 75.35
CA ARG A 425 -42.75 -43.09 74.93
C ARG A 425 -43.04 -43.54 73.50
N ILE A 426 -43.53 -42.62 72.66
CA ILE A 426 -43.64 -42.77 71.20
C ILE A 426 -42.25 -42.98 70.53
N GLU A 427 -41.13 -42.82 71.23
CA GLU A 427 -39.76 -42.97 70.71
C GLU A 427 -39.05 -44.33 70.93
N ALA A 428 -39.64 -45.34 71.58
CA ALA A 428 -38.92 -46.59 71.91
C ALA A 428 -39.27 -47.84 71.05
N ALA A 429 -40.14 -47.74 70.04
CA ALA A 429 -40.74 -48.94 69.40
C ALA A 429 -40.43 -49.16 67.90
N ARG A 430 -39.40 -48.49 67.34
CA ARG A 430 -38.96 -48.71 65.94
C ARG A 430 -37.61 -49.43 65.76
N GLU A 431 -36.87 -49.77 66.82
CA GLU A 431 -35.57 -50.45 66.69
C GLU A 431 -35.57 -51.99 66.82
N GLU A 432 -36.71 -52.66 67.10
CA GLU A 432 -36.67 -54.10 67.44
C GLU A 432 -37.52 -55.06 66.59
N ARG A 433 -38.25 -54.58 65.55
CA ARG A 433 -39.12 -55.47 64.76
C ARG A 433 -38.52 -55.99 63.45
N ASP A 434 -37.32 -55.55 63.06
CA ASP A 434 -36.48 -56.27 62.09
C ASP A 434 -36.01 -57.66 62.61
N LYS A 435 -36.43 -58.07 63.82
CA LYS A 435 -36.15 -59.39 64.42
C LYS A 435 -37.31 -60.41 64.44
N LEU A 436 -38.52 -60.07 63.99
CA LEU A 436 -39.63 -61.04 63.89
C LEU A 436 -39.78 -61.61 62.47
N GLU A 437 -38.65 -61.91 61.84
CA GLU A 437 -38.52 -63.10 61.00
C GLU A 437 -38.46 -64.38 61.86
N GLN A 438 -38.36 -64.23 63.18
CA GLN A 438 -38.58 -65.34 64.08
C GLN A 438 -40.04 -65.39 64.51
N MET A 439 -40.80 -66.20 63.77
CA MET A 439 -41.99 -66.94 64.23
C MET A 439 -43.33 -66.24 63.92
N LEU A 440 -44.08 -66.62 62.89
CA LEU A 440 -44.53 -67.99 62.56
C LEU A 440 -45.14 -68.65 63.80
N ALA A 441 -46.38 -69.10 63.63
CA ALA A 441 -47.11 -69.91 64.58
C ALA A 441 -47.56 -69.14 65.83
N GLU A 442 -48.76 -68.59 65.76
CA GLU A 442 -49.91 -69.23 66.39
C GLU A 442 -51.13 -68.32 66.27
N THR A 443 -52.00 -68.69 65.34
CA THR A 443 -53.38 -69.06 65.66
C THR A 443 -54.36 -67.89 65.67
N ARG A 444 -55.16 -67.81 64.61
CA ARG A 444 -56.39 -68.62 64.40
C ARG A 444 -57.57 -67.98 65.12
N VAL A 445 -58.58 -67.73 64.29
CA VAL A 445 -59.96 -68.15 64.56
C VAL A 445 -60.61 -67.39 65.71
N ALA A 446 -61.33 -66.35 65.30
CA ALA A 446 -62.76 -66.42 65.48
C ALA A 446 -63.40 -66.12 64.10
N TYR A 447 -63.85 -67.14 63.38
CA TYR A 447 -65.10 -67.86 63.66
C TYR A 447 -66.28 -67.00 63.16
N GLU A 448 -66.70 -67.23 61.92
CA GLU A 448 -67.79 -68.19 61.68
C GLU A 448 -69.13 -67.51 61.92
N THR A 449 -69.70 -66.95 60.87
CA THR A 449 -71.16 -66.71 60.81
C THR A 449 -71.61 -66.81 59.36
N ALA A 450 -71.43 -68.00 58.82
CA ALA A 450 -72.16 -68.49 57.66
C ALA A 450 -73.26 -69.41 58.17
N THR A 451 -74.49 -69.21 57.71
CA THR A 451 -75.55 -70.22 57.71
C THR A 451 -76.67 -69.79 56.76
N GLY A 452 -77.21 -70.74 55.99
CA GLY A 452 -78.67 -70.89 55.88
C GLY A 452 -79.32 -70.95 54.48
N LYS A 453 -79.74 -72.18 54.13
CA LYS A 453 -81.04 -72.55 53.48
C LYS A 453 -81.20 -72.18 52.00
N LEU A 454 -81.41 -73.04 51.00
CA LEU A 454 -82.08 -74.35 50.84
C LEU A 454 -83.58 -74.41 51.18
N SER A 455 -84.33 -75.01 50.24
CA SER A 455 -85.62 -75.70 50.38
C SER A 455 -86.87 -74.93 49.93
N SER A 456 -87.33 -75.22 48.70
CA SER A 456 -88.67 -75.81 48.51
C SER A 456 -88.92 -76.27 47.07
N LEU A 457 -89.01 -77.60 46.91
CA LEU A 457 -89.95 -78.39 46.08
C LEU A 457 -89.99 -78.13 44.55
N GLU A 458 -89.79 -79.09 43.64
CA GLU A 458 -90.13 -80.53 43.59
C GLU A 458 -91.63 -80.86 43.79
N ALA A 459 -92.38 -81.04 42.69
CA ALA A 459 -93.55 -81.95 42.66
C ALA A 459 -94.21 -82.14 41.28
N SER A 460 -94.04 -81.26 40.28
CA SER A 460 -94.90 -81.29 39.07
C SER A 460 -94.37 -82.18 37.91
N VAL A 461 -94.13 -83.46 38.24
CA VAL A 461 -93.83 -84.54 37.29
C VAL A 461 -95.13 -85.03 36.62
N SER A 462 -95.02 -85.50 35.36
CA SER A 462 -95.85 -86.55 34.73
C SER A 462 -96.68 -86.16 33.49
N GLY A 463 -97.02 -84.88 33.26
CA GLY A 463 -97.65 -84.43 32.00
C GLY A 463 -96.71 -84.36 30.79
N LYS A 464 -95.43 -84.73 30.98
CA LYS A 464 -94.31 -84.41 30.08
C LYS A 464 -94.11 -85.34 28.89
N THR A 465 -94.99 -86.31 28.65
CA THR A 465 -94.73 -87.37 27.65
C THR A 465 -95.29 -87.07 26.26
N GLU A 466 -96.35 -86.26 26.14
CA GLU A 466 -96.87 -85.77 24.84
C GLU A 466 -96.21 -84.46 24.39
N GLU A 467 -95.72 -83.64 25.34
CA GLU A 467 -94.86 -82.47 25.07
C GLU A 467 -93.52 -82.88 24.41
N ALA A 468 -93.01 -84.07 24.73
CA ALA A 468 -91.72 -84.57 24.24
C ALA A 468 -91.68 -84.76 22.70
N SER A 469 -92.80 -85.13 22.06
CA SER A 469 -92.85 -85.33 20.60
C SER A 469 -92.86 -84.01 19.83
N ARG A 470 -93.51 -82.97 20.37
CA ARG A 470 -93.50 -81.61 19.80
C ARG A 470 -92.13 -80.94 19.93
N ILE A 471 -91.45 -81.17 21.06
CA ILE A 471 -90.09 -80.68 21.33
C ILE A 471 -89.07 -81.29 20.35
N SER A 472 -89.30 -82.49 19.84
CA SER A 472 -88.39 -83.16 18.89
C SER A 472 -88.34 -82.49 17.50
N GLU A 473 -89.48 -81.98 16.99
CA GLU A 473 -89.53 -81.25 15.72
C GLU A 473 -88.89 -79.85 15.84
N GLU A 474 -89.12 -79.14 16.95
CA GLU A 474 -88.46 -77.86 17.26
C GLU A 474 -86.94 -78.03 17.47
N LEU A 475 -86.49 -79.17 18.01
CA LEU A 475 -85.08 -79.50 18.13
C LEU A 475 -84.38 -79.68 16.77
N TYR A 476 -85.09 -80.14 15.73
CA TYR A 476 -84.52 -80.30 14.39
C TYR A 476 -84.26 -78.95 13.70
N SER A 477 -85.22 -78.02 13.75
CA SER A 477 -85.04 -76.67 13.19
C SER A 477 -83.99 -75.86 13.96
N THR A 478 -83.99 -75.97 15.29
CA THR A 478 -83.01 -75.28 16.15
C THR A 478 -81.58 -75.77 15.89
N ARG A 479 -81.42 -77.06 15.59
CA ARG A 479 -80.12 -77.64 15.22
C ARG A 479 -79.62 -77.14 13.86
N GLN A 480 -80.51 -76.89 12.91
CA GLN A 480 -80.14 -76.31 11.62
C GLN A 480 -79.67 -74.86 11.77
N SER A 481 -80.38 -74.06 12.58
CA SER A 481 -79.99 -72.68 12.93
C SER A 481 -78.63 -72.60 13.65
N LEU A 482 -78.35 -73.59 14.50
CA LEU A 482 -77.07 -73.72 15.22
C LEU A 482 -75.89 -73.97 14.27
N GLU A 483 -76.10 -74.73 13.19
CA GLU A 483 -75.03 -75.02 12.22
C GLU A 483 -74.71 -73.78 11.36
N THR A 484 -75.73 -72.98 11.01
CA THR A 484 -75.52 -71.67 10.36
C THR A 484 -74.75 -70.68 11.24
N THR A 485 -75.12 -70.56 12.53
CA THR A 485 -74.42 -69.64 13.44
C THR A 485 -72.99 -70.09 13.73
N LYS A 486 -72.73 -71.40 13.72
CA LYS A 486 -71.37 -71.96 13.85
C LYS A 486 -70.49 -71.64 12.64
N SER A 487 -71.07 -71.66 11.43
CA SER A 487 -70.38 -71.24 10.20
C SER A 487 -70.03 -69.74 10.22
N GLU A 488 -70.98 -68.89 10.66
CA GLU A 488 -70.73 -67.45 10.83
C GLU A 488 -69.65 -67.17 11.89
N LEU A 489 -69.68 -67.90 13.01
CA LEU A 489 -68.66 -67.81 14.06
C LEU A 489 -67.26 -68.18 13.56
N ALA A 490 -67.16 -69.20 12.70
CA ALA A 490 -65.89 -69.59 12.08
C ALA A 490 -65.33 -68.45 11.20
N SER A 491 -66.18 -67.85 10.35
CA SER A 491 -65.80 -66.71 9.50
C SER A 491 -65.38 -65.46 10.29
N LEU A 492 -66.02 -65.20 11.44
CA LEU A 492 -65.63 -64.11 12.33
C LEU A 492 -64.30 -64.40 13.03
N SER A 493 -64.02 -65.66 13.36
CA SER A 493 -62.72 -66.04 13.93
C SER A 493 -61.57 -65.86 12.93
N GLU A 494 -61.82 -66.15 11.65
CA GLU A 494 -60.86 -65.97 10.56
C GLU A 494 -60.58 -64.47 10.32
N ARG A 495 -61.63 -63.63 10.26
CA ARG A 495 -61.46 -62.16 10.19
C ARG A 495 -60.73 -61.59 11.40
N LYS A 496 -60.94 -62.14 12.60
CA LYS A 496 -60.22 -61.73 13.80
C LYS A 496 -58.73 -62.03 13.67
N THR A 497 -58.36 -63.20 13.14
CA THR A 497 -56.96 -63.55 12.91
C THR A 497 -56.31 -62.66 11.85
N GLU A 498 -57.00 -62.36 10.75
CA GLU A 498 -56.50 -61.43 9.72
C GLU A 498 -56.29 -60.02 10.29
N THR A 499 -57.25 -59.54 11.10
CA THR A 499 -57.15 -58.22 11.73
C THR A 499 -55.97 -58.16 12.70
N GLN A 500 -55.72 -59.23 13.45
CA GLN A 500 -54.56 -59.32 14.35
C GLN A 500 -53.23 -59.25 13.60
N THR A 501 -53.11 -59.94 12.45
CA THR A 501 -51.91 -59.88 11.61
C THR A 501 -51.65 -58.45 11.08
N ILE A 502 -52.70 -57.71 10.73
CA ILE A 502 -52.57 -56.30 10.31
C ILE A 502 -52.11 -55.43 11.49
N VAL A 503 -52.66 -55.63 12.69
CA VAL A 503 -52.26 -54.89 13.90
C VAL A 503 -50.79 -55.14 14.23
N ASP A 504 -50.31 -56.39 14.15
CA ASP A 504 -48.91 -56.72 14.40
C ASP A 504 -47.99 -56.06 13.36
N ALA A 505 -48.39 -56.05 12.08
CA ALA A 505 -47.64 -55.37 11.02
C ALA A 505 -47.59 -53.84 11.19
N LEU A 506 -48.66 -53.22 11.71
CA LEU A 506 -48.69 -51.78 12.01
C LEU A 506 -47.83 -51.44 13.24
N ALA A 507 -47.81 -52.31 14.25
CA ALA A 507 -46.95 -52.14 15.43
C ALA A 507 -45.47 -52.17 15.05
N GLU A 508 -45.07 -53.07 14.14
CA GLU A 508 -43.70 -53.13 13.64
C GLU A 508 -43.32 -51.86 12.86
N LYS A 509 -44.21 -51.39 11.96
CA LYS A 509 -44.00 -50.11 11.25
C LYS A 509 -43.89 -48.92 12.20
N LEU A 510 -44.69 -48.89 13.26
CA LEU A 510 -44.61 -47.83 14.26
C LEU A 510 -43.23 -47.82 14.92
N ARG A 511 -42.72 -49.00 15.29
CA ARG A 511 -41.38 -49.14 15.88
C ARG A 511 -40.26 -48.69 14.93
N GLU A 512 -40.37 -49.02 13.64
CA GLU A 512 -39.44 -48.54 12.61
C GLU A 512 -39.47 -47.01 12.52
N THR A 513 -40.67 -46.39 12.53
CA THR A 513 -40.79 -44.92 12.49
C THR A 513 -40.27 -44.24 13.75
N GLU A 514 -40.46 -44.83 14.93
CA GLU A 514 -39.90 -44.32 16.19
C GLU A 514 -38.38 -44.37 16.18
N SER A 515 -37.79 -45.46 15.66
CA SER A 515 -36.34 -45.56 15.49
C SER A 515 -35.80 -44.53 14.49
N ALA A 516 -36.50 -44.29 13.38
CA ALA A 516 -36.12 -43.27 12.42
C ALA A 516 -36.21 -41.85 13.01
N LEU A 517 -37.23 -41.58 13.82
CA LEU A 517 -37.41 -40.31 14.52
C LEU A 517 -36.26 -40.05 15.51
N SER A 518 -35.87 -41.07 16.29
CA SER A 518 -34.74 -40.97 17.22
C SER A 518 -33.42 -40.67 16.51
N ASN A 519 -33.17 -41.30 15.35
CA ASN A 519 -31.98 -41.00 14.54
C ASN A 519 -32.01 -39.55 14.00
N LEU A 520 -33.19 -39.06 13.60
CA LEU A 520 -33.35 -37.69 13.13
C LEU A 520 -33.12 -36.67 14.25
N GLU A 521 -33.55 -36.98 15.48
CA GLU A 521 -33.30 -36.15 16.66
C GLU A 521 -31.80 -36.04 16.99
N LEU A 522 -31.06 -37.15 16.90
CA LEU A 522 -29.59 -37.14 17.04
C LEU A 522 -28.94 -36.30 15.95
N HIS A 523 -29.35 -36.46 14.69
CA HIS A 523 -28.80 -35.66 13.60
C HIS A 523 -29.11 -34.16 13.76
N LEU A 524 -30.30 -33.82 14.26
CA LEU A 524 -30.67 -32.45 14.59
C LEU A 524 -29.84 -31.87 15.74
N GLN A 525 -29.42 -32.70 16.70
CA GLN A 525 -28.52 -32.28 17.76
C GLN A 525 -27.12 -31.99 17.20
N ASP A 526 -26.55 -32.91 16.41
CA ASP A 526 -25.24 -32.71 15.77
C ASP A 526 -25.23 -31.41 14.94
N LYS A 527 -26.31 -31.16 14.19
CA LYS A 527 -26.44 -29.94 13.38
C LYS A 527 -26.57 -28.66 14.21
N LYS A 528 -27.12 -28.74 15.43
CA LYS A 528 -27.13 -27.59 16.36
C LYS A 528 -25.73 -27.32 16.90
N GLU A 529 -24.98 -28.35 17.26
CA GLU A 529 -23.60 -28.21 17.73
C GLU A 529 -22.68 -27.65 16.64
N GLU A 530 -22.86 -28.07 15.39
CA GLU A 530 -22.16 -27.51 14.22
C GLU A 530 -22.51 -26.03 14.02
N ARG A 531 -23.80 -25.66 14.09
CA ARG A 531 -24.25 -24.26 14.01
C ARG A 531 -23.63 -23.41 15.12
N ASP A 532 -23.64 -23.88 16.36
CA ASP A 532 -23.09 -23.12 17.49
C ASP A 532 -21.57 -22.89 17.32
N THR A 533 -20.87 -23.88 16.76
CA THR A 533 -19.45 -23.75 16.39
C THR A 533 -19.24 -22.71 15.30
N LEU A 534 -20.07 -22.75 14.24
CA LEU A 534 -20.04 -21.75 13.17
C LEU A 534 -20.37 -20.34 13.69
N GLU A 535 -21.32 -20.20 14.61
CA GLU A 535 -21.66 -18.92 15.24
C GLU A 535 -20.46 -18.34 16.03
N GLN A 536 -19.71 -19.18 16.76
CA GLN A 536 -18.47 -18.76 17.42
C GLN A 536 -17.37 -18.34 16.43
N GLN A 537 -17.23 -19.08 15.32
CA GLN A 537 -16.28 -18.72 14.26
C GLN A 537 -16.65 -17.38 13.61
N VAL A 538 -17.94 -17.16 13.31
CA VAL A 538 -18.44 -15.88 12.78
C VAL A 538 -18.19 -14.74 13.76
N ALA A 539 -18.42 -14.95 15.07
CA ALA A 539 -18.10 -13.94 16.08
C ALA A 539 -16.61 -13.61 16.14
N THR A 540 -15.74 -14.62 15.98
CA THR A 540 -14.29 -14.46 15.95
C THR A 540 -13.84 -13.69 14.70
N LEU A 541 -14.33 -14.07 13.52
CA LEU A 541 -14.06 -13.38 12.25
C LEU A 541 -14.58 -11.94 12.27
N SER A 542 -15.73 -11.69 12.88
CA SER A 542 -16.27 -10.34 13.07
C SER A 542 -15.36 -9.49 13.95
N GLY A 543 -14.83 -10.05 15.05
CA GLY A 543 -13.83 -9.40 15.89
C GLY A 543 -12.53 -9.09 15.15
N GLN A 544 -12.03 -10.02 14.33
CA GLN A 544 -10.85 -9.81 13.48
C GLN A 544 -11.09 -8.73 12.42
N THR A 545 -12.27 -8.73 11.80
CA THR A 545 -12.67 -7.72 10.81
C THR A 545 -12.71 -6.33 11.45
N LYS A 546 -13.27 -6.22 12.66
CA LYS A 546 -13.25 -4.97 13.42
C LYS A 546 -11.82 -4.51 13.71
N HIS A 547 -10.96 -5.41 14.18
CA HIS A 547 -9.56 -5.06 14.45
C HIS A 547 -8.81 -4.58 13.21
N LEU A 548 -9.01 -5.26 12.06
CA LEU A 548 -8.43 -4.84 10.79
C LEU A 548 -8.98 -3.49 10.34
N ASN A 549 -10.25 -3.20 10.59
CA ASN A 549 -10.86 -1.92 10.27
C ASN A 549 -10.27 -0.79 11.14
N ASP A 550 -10.11 -1.01 12.44
CA ASP A 550 -9.45 -0.06 13.34
C ASP A 550 -7.99 0.20 12.90
N GLN A 551 -7.27 -0.83 12.44
CA GLN A 551 -5.92 -0.69 11.88
C GLN A 551 -5.89 0.09 10.55
N LEU A 552 -6.88 -0.12 9.68
CA LEU A 552 -7.02 0.65 8.44
C LEU A 552 -7.30 2.12 8.71
N GLU A 553 -8.13 2.43 9.72
CA GLU A 553 -8.43 3.79 10.13
C GLU A 553 -7.18 4.52 10.65
N GLU A 554 -6.40 3.85 11.50
CA GLU A 554 -5.11 4.37 12.00
C GLU A 554 -4.10 4.60 10.85
N LEU A 555 -3.97 3.64 9.91
CA LEU A 555 -3.09 3.80 8.76
C LEU A 555 -3.54 4.92 7.82
N THR A 556 -4.84 5.13 7.70
CA THR A 556 -5.43 6.22 6.92
C THR A 556 -5.06 7.56 7.56
N ALA A 557 -5.25 7.71 8.88
CA ALA A 557 -4.85 8.91 9.61
C ALA A 557 -3.35 9.21 9.50
N GLN A 558 -2.49 8.18 9.59
CA GLN A 558 -1.04 8.35 9.38
C GLN A 558 -0.69 8.76 7.95
N THR A 559 -1.45 8.31 6.97
CA THR A 559 -1.25 8.66 5.56
C THR A 559 -1.65 10.13 5.32
N GLU A 560 -2.75 10.58 5.92
CA GLU A 560 -3.18 11.98 5.90
C GLU A 560 -2.19 12.90 6.60
N GLU A 561 -1.63 12.50 7.75
CA GLU A 561 -0.59 13.27 8.42
C GLU A 561 0.66 13.42 7.52
N LYS A 562 1.09 12.33 6.89
CA LYS A 562 2.23 12.34 5.97
C LYS A 562 1.98 13.17 4.73
N SER A 563 0.77 13.12 4.16
CA SER A 563 0.41 13.94 2.99
C SER A 563 0.39 15.44 3.35
N ALA A 564 -0.16 15.82 4.51
CA ALA A 564 -0.11 17.19 5.00
C ALA A 564 1.33 17.68 5.24
N ARG A 565 2.21 16.80 5.75
CA ARG A 565 3.64 17.10 5.91
C ARG A 565 4.35 17.23 4.57
N LEU A 566 4.02 16.41 3.57
CA LEU A 566 4.54 16.51 2.22
C LEU A 566 4.13 17.83 1.57
N GLN A 567 2.86 18.24 1.70
CA GLN A 567 2.38 19.54 1.20
C GLN A 567 3.14 20.70 1.85
N THR A 568 3.35 20.62 3.18
CA THR A 568 4.13 21.63 3.91
C THR A 568 5.58 21.71 3.41
N LEU A 569 6.20 20.56 3.14
CA LEU A 569 7.55 20.50 2.58
C LEU A 569 7.60 21.03 1.15
N GLN A 570 6.62 20.72 0.31
CA GLN A 570 6.50 21.27 -1.05
C GLN A 570 6.41 22.79 -1.03
N ASN A 571 5.52 23.36 -0.21
CA ASN A 571 5.41 24.81 -0.06
C ASN A 571 6.73 25.45 0.39
N ARG A 572 7.48 24.79 1.29
CA ARG A 572 8.82 25.25 1.71
C ARG A 572 9.85 25.18 0.59
N VAL A 573 9.82 24.14 -0.23
CA VAL A 573 10.70 24.00 -1.41
C VAL A 573 10.40 25.13 -2.39
N GLU A 574 9.14 25.38 -2.73
CA GLU A 574 8.73 26.49 -3.60
C GLU A 574 9.19 27.85 -3.05
N GLU A 575 9.02 28.07 -1.74
CA GLU A 575 9.53 29.29 -1.09
C GLU A 575 11.06 29.40 -1.17
N THR A 576 11.79 28.30 -0.98
CA THR A 576 13.25 28.32 -1.10
C THR A 576 13.71 28.55 -2.53
N GLU A 577 13.03 27.98 -3.52
CA GLU A 577 13.29 28.22 -4.94
C GLU A 577 13.05 29.69 -5.32
N ALA A 578 11.95 30.29 -4.85
CA ALA A 578 11.67 31.71 -5.05
C ALA A 578 12.75 32.60 -4.41
N ASN A 579 13.18 32.28 -3.19
CA ASN A 579 14.27 32.99 -2.51
C ASN A 579 15.60 32.84 -3.26
N LEU A 580 15.87 31.67 -3.84
CA LEU A 580 17.08 31.42 -4.61
C LEU A 580 17.07 32.21 -5.92
N GLN A 581 15.93 32.33 -6.59
CA GLN A 581 15.78 33.19 -7.77
C GLN A 581 16.01 34.68 -7.45
N ASP A 582 15.49 35.18 -6.33
CA ASP A 582 15.73 36.57 -5.88
C ASP A 582 17.23 36.79 -5.56
N LEU A 583 17.88 35.83 -4.90
CA LEU A 583 19.33 35.89 -4.66
C LEU A 583 20.14 35.92 -5.95
N VAL A 584 19.80 35.08 -6.93
CA VAL A 584 20.44 35.08 -8.26
C VAL A 584 20.25 36.42 -8.95
N ALA A 585 19.05 37.01 -8.90
CA ALA A 585 18.79 38.33 -9.47
C ALA A 585 19.66 39.42 -8.81
N ARG A 586 19.79 39.39 -7.47
CA ARG A 586 20.66 40.32 -6.73
C ARG A 586 22.14 40.12 -7.05
N GLU A 587 22.58 38.88 -7.23
CA GLU A 587 23.96 38.58 -7.63
C GLU A 587 24.26 39.17 -9.01
N VAL A 588 23.34 39.01 -9.97
CA VAL A 588 23.46 39.63 -11.30
C VAL A 588 23.49 41.15 -11.22
N GLU A 589 22.63 41.76 -10.40
CA GLU A 589 22.64 43.22 -10.18
C GLU A 589 23.97 43.69 -9.56
N ALA A 590 24.48 42.98 -8.56
CA ALA A 590 25.76 43.27 -7.93
C ALA A 590 26.93 43.12 -8.92
N ALA A 591 26.92 42.08 -9.75
CA ALA A 591 27.91 41.87 -10.80
C ALA A 591 27.89 43.03 -11.81
N ASN A 592 26.70 43.47 -12.24
CA ASN A 592 26.55 44.61 -13.14
C ASN A 592 27.08 45.91 -12.51
N LYS A 593 26.77 46.17 -11.23
CA LYS A 593 27.32 47.32 -10.48
C LYS A 593 28.84 47.23 -10.39
N LEU A 594 29.41 46.06 -10.11
CA LEU A 594 30.85 45.86 -10.04
C LEU A 594 31.51 46.18 -11.39
N THR A 595 30.94 45.71 -12.50
CA THR A 595 31.44 46.05 -13.85
C THR A 595 31.34 47.54 -14.16
N ALA A 596 30.29 48.23 -13.71
CA ALA A 596 30.16 49.68 -13.87
C ALA A 596 31.25 50.42 -13.06
N THR A 597 31.40 50.09 -11.78
CA THR A 597 32.45 50.66 -10.91
C THR A 597 33.84 50.40 -11.48
N ARG A 598 34.10 49.20 -12.04
CA ARG A 598 35.37 48.89 -12.68
C ARG A 598 35.65 49.82 -13.88
N ARG A 599 34.64 50.09 -14.71
CA ARG A 599 34.76 51.04 -15.82
C ARG A 599 35.02 52.46 -15.32
N ASP A 600 34.40 52.87 -14.22
CA ASP A 600 34.63 54.18 -13.60
C ASP A 600 36.05 54.31 -13.02
N VAL A 601 36.56 53.23 -12.42
CA VAL A 601 37.96 53.15 -11.95
C VAL A 601 38.92 53.27 -13.14
N GLU A 602 38.71 52.51 -14.22
CA GLU A 602 39.54 52.60 -15.44
C GLU A 602 39.49 54.02 -16.04
N SER A 603 38.32 54.67 -16.05
CA SER A 603 38.18 56.06 -16.48
C SER A 603 38.97 57.03 -15.59
N THR A 604 38.87 56.86 -14.26
CA THR A 604 39.58 57.69 -13.28
C THR A 604 41.08 57.49 -13.39
N GLU A 605 41.55 56.25 -13.57
CA GLU A 605 42.95 55.93 -13.79
C GLU A 605 43.49 56.64 -15.03
N ASN A 606 42.75 56.60 -16.14
CA ASN A 606 43.10 57.34 -17.35
C ASN A 606 43.16 58.86 -17.12
N GLN A 607 42.24 59.42 -16.33
CA GLN A 607 42.27 60.84 -15.95
C GLN A 607 43.48 61.19 -15.08
N ILE A 608 43.84 60.34 -14.12
CA ILE A 608 45.03 60.49 -13.28
C ILE A 608 46.29 60.45 -14.15
N GLN A 609 46.40 59.49 -15.07
CA GLN A 609 47.54 59.41 -15.99
C GLN A 609 47.69 60.68 -16.83
N LYS A 610 46.57 61.24 -17.32
CA LYS A 610 46.57 62.54 -18.01
C LYS A 610 47.02 63.68 -17.10
N ALA A 611 46.51 63.77 -15.87
CA ALA A 611 46.89 64.80 -14.92
C ALA A 611 48.38 64.71 -14.53
N ILE A 612 48.93 63.50 -14.40
CA ILE A 612 50.37 63.28 -14.18
C ILE A 612 51.17 63.83 -15.36
N ALA A 613 50.75 63.56 -16.59
CA ALA A 613 51.41 64.09 -17.79
C ALA A 613 51.34 65.64 -17.84
N ASP A 614 50.18 66.21 -17.51
CA ASP A 614 49.99 67.67 -17.45
C ASP A 614 50.86 68.30 -16.36
N LEU A 615 50.95 67.67 -15.17
CA LEU A 615 51.82 68.10 -14.08
C LEU A 615 53.30 68.02 -14.45
N ALA A 616 53.74 66.98 -15.16
CA ALA A 616 55.10 66.88 -15.68
C ALA A 616 55.41 68.06 -16.61
N GLY A 617 54.49 68.38 -17.54
CA GLY A 617 54.64 69.53 -18.44
C GLY A 617 54.62 70.88 -17.70
N LEU A 618 53.82 71.02 -16.65
CA LEU A 618 53.85 72.22 -15.79
C LEU A 618 55.18 72.33 -15.02
N ASN A 619 55.71 71.20 -14.53
CA ASN A 619 56.97 71.19 -13.80
C ASN A 619 58.15 71.61 -14.69
N GLU A 620 58.15 71.19 -15.97
CA GLU A 620 59.10 71.69 -16.96
C GLU A 620 58.97 73.21 -17.17
N LYS A 621 57.75 73.74 -17.26
CA LYS A 621 57.52 75.19 -17.36
C LYS A 621 57.96 75.94 -16.11
N VAL A 622 57.74 75.40 -14.91
CA VAL A 622 58.21 76.00 -13.66
C VAL A 622 59.74 75.98 -13.61
N ALA A 623 60.38 74.89 -14.03
CA ALA A 623 61.83 74.83 -14.13
C ALA A 623 62.39 75.91 -15.07
N ALA A 624 61.76 76.09 -16.25
CA ALA A 624 62.12 77.16 -17.18
C ALA A 624 61.92 78.56 -16.57
N ALA A 625 60.77 78.83 -15.97
CA ALA A 625 60.50 80.11 -15.32
C ALA A 625 61.41 80.38 -14.11
N THR A 626 61.84 79.33 -13.41
CA THR A 626 62.81 79.44 -12.31
C THR A 626 64.18 79.84 -12.84
N ALA A 627 64.60 79.24 -13.95
CA ALA A 627 65.83 79.64 -14.65
C ALA A 627 65.77 81.09 -15.14
N ASP A 628 64.63 81.52 -15.72
CA ASP A 628 64.42 82.90 -16.14
C ASP A 628 64.46 83.88 -14.95
N ARG A 629 63.80 83.52 -13.83
CA ARG A 629 63.86 84.30 -12.59
C ARG A 629 65.30 84.43 -12.09
N ASP A 630 66.06 83.34 -12.06
CA ASP A 630 67.45 83.35 -11.57
C ASP A 630 68.31 84.27 -12.45
N SER A 631 68.13 84.24 -13.78
CA SER A 631 68.74 85.19 -14.70
C SER A 631 68.36 86.64 -14.38
N LEU A 632 67.07 86.92 -14.14
CA LEU A 632 66.60 88.27 -13.76
C LEU A 632 67.13 88.73 -12.39
N VAL A 633 67.30 87.81 -11.43
CA VAL A 633 67.88 88.12 -10.12
C VAL A 633 69.36 88.49 -10.28
N ASP A 634 70.10 87.79 -11.13
CA ASP A 634 71.49 88.13 -11.45
C ASP A 634 71.58 89.50 -12.12
N GLU A 635 70.68 89.81 -13.06
CA GLU A 635 70.56 91.14 -13.66
C GLU A 635 70.23 92.23 -12.61
N LEU A 636 69.28 91.98 -11.70
CA LEU A 636 68.90 92.91 -10.64
C LEU A 636 70.04 93.15 -9.64
N ASN A 637 70.77 92.10 -9.26
CA ASN A 637 71.93 92.22 -8.38
C ASN A 637 73.02 93.08 -9.02
N THR A 638 73.21 92.93 -10.34
CA THR A 638 74.12 93.77 -11.13
C THR A 638 73.64 95.23 -11.11
N ALA A 639 72.37 95.48 -11.43
CA ALA A 639 71.80 96.83 -11.43
C ALA A 639 71.81 97.48 -10.03
N ARG A 640 71.64 96.69 -8.97
CA ARG A 640 71.73 97.17 -7.59
C ARG A 640 73.16 97.56 -7.21
N ALA A 641 74.15 96.79 -7.64
CA ALA A 641 75.55 97.15 -7.47
C ALA A 641 75.86 98.49 -8.18
N ASP A 642 75.32 98.69 -9.39
CA ASP A 642 75.43 99.96 -10.11
C ASP A 642 74.73 101.13 -9.37
N LEU A 643 73.55 100.89 -8.77
CA LEU A 643 72.84 101.89 -7.99
C LEU A 643 73.59 102.27 -6.70
N ASP A 644 74.11 101.29 -5.98
CA ASP A 644 74.88 101.52 -4.75
C ASP A 644 76.18 102.29 -5.06
N ALA A 645 76.82 102.00 -6.19
CA ALA A 645 77.93 102.81 -6.71
C ALA A 645 77.49 104.27 -6.97
N THR A 646 76.34 104.46 -7.62
CA THR A 646 75.78 105.80 -7.88
C THR A 646 75.40 106.54 -6.59
N ARG A 647 74.88 105.86 -5.57
CA ARG A 647 74.58 106.46 -4.26
C ARG A 647 75.83 106.86 -3.51
N ALA A 648 76.88 106.04 -3.54
CA ALA A 648 78.16 106.41 -2.95
C ALA A 648 78.73 107.68 -3.61
N GLU A 649 78.57 107.84 -4.93
CA GLU A 649 78.89 109.08 -5.63
C GLU A 649 78.02 110.25 -5.14
N GLN A 650 76.71 110.05 -4.95
CA GLN A 650 75.80 111.08 -4.45
C GLN A 650 76.14 111.53 -3.01
N GLU A 651 76.45 110.60 -2.11
CA GLU A 651 76.86 110.92 -0.73
C GLU A 651 78.15 111.75 -0.70
N GLN A 652 79.10 111.47 -1.59
CA GLN A 652 80.30 112.30 -1.75
C GLN A 652 79.95 113.73 -2.18
N ILE A 653 78.97 113.90 -3.08
CA ILE A 653 78.48 115.22 -3.50
C ILE A 653 77.78 115.94 -2.34
N GLU A 654 76.94 115.26 -1.57
CA GLU A 654 76.20 115.86 -0.45
C GLU A 654 77.14 116.29 0.69
N TYR A 655 78.15 115.48 1.01
CA TYR A 655 79.20 115.87 1.95
C TYR A 655 79.92 117.14 1.49
N ALA A 656 80.27 117.22 0.21
CA ALA A 656 80.88 118.42 -0.38
C ALA A 656 79.95 119.64 -0.33
N PHE A 657 78.64 119.46 -0.52
CA PHE A 657 77.63 120.52 -0.42
C PHE A 657 77.48 121.03 1.01
N ASN A 658 77.35 120.15 2.00
CA ASN A 658 77.19 120.53 3.40
C ASN A 658 78.41 121.27 3.95
N ALA A 659 79.62 120.87 3.55
CA ALA A 659 80.85 121.60 3.87
C ALA A 659 80.82 123.05 3.34
N LYS A 660 80.27 123.26 2.14
CA LYS A 660 80.05 124.60 1.58
C LYS A 660 78.96 125.37 2.32
N HIS A 661 77.86 124.72 2.71
CA HIS A 661 76.78 125.37 3.46
C HIS A 661 77.24 125.85 4.85
N GLY A 662 78.01 125.04 5.58
CA GLY A 662 78.59 125.45 6.87
C GLY A 662 79.49 126.69 6.74
N SER A 663 80.30 126.76 5.67
CA SER A 663 81.12 127.94 5.37
C SER A 663 80.26 129.21 5.14
N MET A 664 79.04 129.05 4.64
CA MET A 664 78.12 130.16 4.37
C MET A 664 77.42 130.66 5.64
N GLN A 665 77.02 129.77 6.55
CA GLN A 665 76.44 130.18 7.83
C GLN A 665 77.42 130.98 8.70
N GLU A 666 78.70 130.65 8.64
CA GLU A 666 79.73 131.41 9.36
C GLU A 666 79.90 132.84 8.83
N LEU A 667 79.71 133.03 7.51
CA LEU A 667 79.64 134.37 6.91
C LEU A 667 78.40 135.15 7.37
N GLU A 668 77.24 134.50 7.51
CA GLU A 668 76.00 135.15 8.00
C GLU A 668 76.12 135.59 9.47
N SER A 669 76.77 134.79 10.32
CA SER A 669 77.00 135.15 11.72
C SER A 669 77.84 136.42 11.87
N ARG A 670 78.93 136.51 11.08
CA ARG A 670 79.77 137.73 11.01
C ARG A 670 78.98 138.96 10.57
N LEU A 671 78.05 138.80 9.65
CA LEU A 671 77.21 139.89 9.14
C LEU A 671 76.24 140.41 10.22
N THR A 672 75.79 139.51 11.10
CA THR A 672 74.89 139.84 12.21
C THR A 672 75.60 140.65 13.30
N GLU A 673 76.83 140.26 13.67
CA GLU A 673 77.67 141.04 14.60
C GLU A 673 77.91 142.48 14.11
N MET A 674 78.15 142.64 12.81
CA MET A 674 78.40 143.95 12.20
C MET A 674 77.17 144.89 12.30
N ASN A 675 75.97 144.33 12.18
CA ASN A 675 74.71 145.09 12.28
C ASN A 675 74.44 145.57 13.72
N GLU A 676 74.85 144.81 14.74
CA GLU A 676 74.64 145.18 16.14
C GLU A 676 75.53 146.37 16.55
N LEU A 677 76.77 146.42 16.03
CA LEU A 677 77.66 147.58 16.18
C LEU A 677 77.07 148.84 15.53
N LEU A 678 76.46 148.71 14.35
CA LEU A 678 75.80 149.82 13.66
C LEU A 678 74.63 150.42 14.48
N GLY A 679 73.90 149.57 15.20
CA GLY A 679 72.78 149.99 16.07
C GLY A 679 73.23 150.85 17.26
N LYS A 680 74.37 150.54 17.88
CA LYS A 680 74.91 151.32 19.01
C LYS A 680 75.28 152.75 18.60
N GLU A 681 75.78 152.94 17.38
CA GLU A 681 76.25 154.25 16.93
C GLU A 681 75.11 155.19 16.51
N LYS A 682 74.01 154.64 15.96
CA LYS A 682 72.77 155.41 15.73
C LYS A 682 72.19 155.99 17.02
N ALA A 683 72.28 155.28 18.15
CA ALA A 683 71.77 155.75 19.44
C ALA A 683 72.58 156.93 20.02
N ARG A 684 73.89 157.01 19.75
CA ARG A 684 74.73 158.16 20.17
C ARG A 684 74.39 159.44 19.42
N VAL A 685 74.09 159.34 18.13
CA VAL A 685 73.78 160.51 17.27
C VAL A 685 72.46 161.19 17.69
N GLN A 686 71.46 160.42 18.11
CA GLN A 686 70.15 160.99 18.50
C GLN A 686 70.24 161.79 19.82
N LYS A 687 71.07 161.37 20.79
CA LYS A 687 71.26 162.08 22.07
C LYS A 687 71.91 163.46 21.93
N LEU A 688 72.66 163.70 20.84
CA LEU A 688 73.27 165.00 20.55
C LEU A 688 72.28 166.01 19.94
N ARG A 689 71.15 165.54 19.39
CA ARG A 689 70.18 166.38 18.67
C ARG A 689 69.23 167.17 19.58
N ASP A 690 69.04 166.75 20.83
CA ASP A 690 68.05 167.35 21.75
C ASP A 690 68.56 168.57 22.56
N LEU A 691 69.80 169.04 22.37
CA LEU A 691 70.45 170.04 23.26
C LEU A 691 70.55 171.50 22.74
N PHE A 692 70.17 171.87 21.50
CA PHE A 692 70.30 173.27 21.02
C PHE A 692 69.21 173.72 20.00
N PRO A 693 68.50 174.86 20.19
CA PRO A 693 67.45 175.36 19.29
C PRO A 693 67.87 176.62 18.49
N ILE A 694 67.55 176.73 17.18
CA ILE A 694 67.43 178.02 16.47
C ILE A 694 66.48 177.89 15.25
N GLY A 695 65.50 178.78 15.12
CA GLY A 695 65.13 179.40 13.83
C GLY A 695 65.53 180.89 13.89
N PRO A 696 65.61 181.69 12.80
CA PRO A 696 65.19 181.45 11.41
C PRO A 696 66.28 181.75 10.33
N GLY A 697 66.05 181.27 9.10
CA GLY A 697 66.60 181.85 7.86
C GLY A 697 68.09 181.60 7.52
N LYS A 698 68.37 180.53 6.77
CA LYS A 698 69.38 180.46 5.69
C LYS A 698 69.11 179.19 4.85
N GLN A 699 68.79 179.38 3.57
CA GLN A 699 68.65 178.32 2.57
C GLN A 699 69.99 177.58 2.37
N ILE A 700 69.92 176.29 2.06
CA ILE A 700 71.01 175.59 1.35
C ILE A 700 70.44 175.06 0.04
N ARG A 701 71.08 175.54 -1.04
CA ARG A 701 70.82 175.31 -2.45
C ARG A 701 70.80 173.82 -2.80
N GLU A 702 69.75 173.42 -3.48
CA GLU A 702 69.68 172.20 -4.28
C GLU A 702 70.28 172.49 -5.66
N ASP A 703 71.60 172.37 -5.80
CA ASP A 703 72.22 172.31 -7.13
C ASP A 703 72.99 171.00 -7.27
N ASN A 704 72.54 170.22 -8.24
CA ASN A 704 72.80 168.80 -8.50
C ASN A 704 74.26 168.49 -8.95
N ASP A 705 75.14 169.50 -8.98
CA ASP A 705 76.53 169.40 -9.46
C ASP A 705 77.56 169.10 -8.35
N TYR A 706 77.20 169.33 -7.07
CA TYR A 706 78.10 169.11 -5.94
C TYR A 706 78.36 167.62 -5.66
N TRP A 707 77.30 166.80 -5.68
CA TRP A 707 77.41 165.38 -5.32
C TRP A 707 78.18 164.55 -6.36
N GLN A 708 78.20 164.96 -7.63
CA GLN A 708 78.99 164.25 -8.65
C GLN A 708 80.50 164.45 -8.46
N LYS A 709 80.96 165.60 -7.96
CA LYS A 709 82.39 165.82 -7.66
C LYS A 709 82.85 165.04 -6.43
N VAL A 710 81.96 164.80 -5.47
CA VAL A 710 82.26 163.97 -4.29
C VAL A 710 82.48 162.51 -4.69
N TRP A 711 81.69 161.98 -5.62
CA TRP A 711 81.88 160.60 -6.10
C TRP A 711 83.14 160.45 -6.94
N ALA A 712 83.52 161.45 -7.74
CA ALA A 712 84.80 161.43 -8.46
C ALA A 712 86.03 161.49 -7.52
N PHE A 713 85.88 162.03 -6.31
CA PHE A 713 86.96 162.07 -5.31
C PHE A 713 87.14 160.73 -4.56
N ALA A 714 86.06 159.94 -4.44
CA ALA A 714 86.07 158.66 -3.72
C ALA A 714 86.64 157.48 -4.52
N ASP A 715 86.70 157.58 -5.86
CA ASP A 715 87.17 156.51 -6.76
C ASP A 715 88.59 156.74 -7.35
N ASP A 716 89.32 157.80 -6.92
CA ASP A 716 90.71 158.01 -7.35
C ASP A 716 91.70 157.26 -6.43
N PRO A 717 92.40 156.22 -6.92
CA PRO A 717 93.28 155.38 -6.11
C PRO A 717 94.53 156.09 -5.56
N ASN A 718 94.81 157.34 -5.93
CA ASN A 718 95.87 158.11 -5.24
C ASN A 718 95.43 158.72 -3.89
N ASN A 719 94.14 158.64 -3.53
CA ASN A 719 93.59 159.14 -2.26
C ASN A 719 93.50 158.06 -1.16
N GLU A 720 94.05 156.85 -1.38
CA GLU A 720 94.04 155.73 -0.43
C GLU A 720 94.75 156.02 0.91
N SER A 721 95.63 157.03 0.98
CA SER A 721 96.39 157.32 2.22
C SER A 721 95.67 158.27 3.20
N LEU A 722 94.36 158.52 3.04
CA LEU A 722 93.56 159.40 3.91
C LEU A 722 92.23 158.78 4.40
N PHE A 723 92.06 157.46 4.33
CA PHE A 723 90.98 156.70 4.98
C PHE A 723 91.49 155.55 5.85
#